data_AF-W7PYX8-F1
#
_entry.id   AF-W7PYX8-F1
#
_cell.length_a   1.000
_cell.length_b   1.000
_cell.length_c   1.000
_cell.angle_alpha   90.00
_cell.angle_beta   90.00
_cell.angle_gamma   90.00
#
_symmetry.space_group_name_H-M   'P 1'
#
loop_
_entity.id
_entity.type
_entity.pdbx_description
1 polymer ?
#
loop_
_entity_poly.entity_id
_entity_poly.type
_entity_poly.pdbx_seq_one_letter_code
_entity_poly.pdbx_strand_id
1 'polypeptide(L)'
;MKRTLSIGTLLVLMLPPAAQGGETAGAAPALDALTVTGTRVPTDLSRAPLIVDVIDRHDPTLSTASRMEDVLSQQPGLHVAGQGRRSGQTLSLRGFGRSGVLVRLDGVRQDISTGHIGNFFVDPALLREVQIARGALSSLYGSNAMGGVVSFETVDAADLLRPGESRGARLAIGGATASDEVGGTLSLFGRRDTTQGEVDGLLAVGRSESGDIRRAGGDEAPDDARLHSLLAKGGWEPSPTQRLFVSWQHYDEDATQPANPQQLGFDESNPLRDRTVTSDNLQLGHRWQPTVATEVISRLTLSRQEIDEPAANRSLERIGAQSDGYHVLDHGWLSQTLAFGVEVEQARQVPDGAANGFPRADIETQAFYLDNTLTVGHFLADGGAGELDLGLGARYDRYDAEGRESRNSTENRVSPRVRLGWRPTESLMLYSGYAEAFRAPGLSELYASERHFAGFCPSPFFCFPDNFWVPNPDLQPETSRTHESGFSWRAGDWGVRASYFDTRADDFIDTTVDIMAGTTQATNVSRAQLWGFDARLEWQPSALPQLRAFAGLAEVSGKDRDSDEPLGQTTPLEGTLGADVAVPGHDLMLGWRARFAESFDKRGSDEALPGYGLHDLQLAWQITPSLDTAMRLRNVTDKVWYRPMAVSVTGAACSPPSICSGNPGGPHDNPHFTPTCHSGSLRCGARGAAATPRHQHRRAPVDQRRGAAGGTPRTRCLEPAADAPRPGVTNAQAGTRQGADPIEAGGTGAGGRLPTTGRWRTSHGADAGPRWPGPAPALQPVALDLPDSRRAARRERRRDGALEPAGLQPSWSCLA
;
A
#
# COMPACT_ATOMS: atom_id res chain seq x y z
N MET A 1 -31.24 25.74 7.82
CA MET A 1 -31.34 26.83 8.84
C MET A 1 -29.97 27.47 8.99
N LYS A 2 -29.86 28.75 9.39
CA LYS A 2 -28.55 29.36 9.69
C LYS A 2 -28.06 28.87 11.06
N ARG A 3 -26.80 28.44 11.16
CA ARG A 3 -26.06 28.34 12.43
C ARG A 3 -24.78 29.16 12.31
N THR A 4 -24.45 29.87 13.37
CA THR A 4 -23.41 30.90 13.43
C THR A 4 -22.08 30.33 13.86
N LEU A 5 -20.99 30.78 13.24
CA LEU A 5 -19.67 30.70 13.88
C LEU A 5 -19.69 31.58 15.13
N SER A 6 -19.10 31.08 16.22
CA SER A 6 -18.80 31.85 17.43
C SER A 6 -17.31 31.78 17.66
N ILE A 7 -16.61 32.90 17.50
CA ILE A 7 -15.15 32.98 17.66
C ILE A 7 -14.82 32.94 19.16
N GLY A 8 -14.05 31.93 19.59
CA GLY A 8 -13.51 31.84 20.94
C GLY A 8 -12.23 32.67 21.07
N THR A 9 -12.24 33.68 21.95
CA THR A 9 -11.14 34.64 22.07
C THR A 9 -9.88 34.01 22.68
N LEU A 10 -8.74 34.14 22.00
CA LEU A 10 -7.42 33.79 22.51
C LEU A 10 -7.01 34.76 23.64
N LEU A 11 -6.74 34.25 24.85
CA LEU A 11 -6.27 35.07 25.97
C LEU A 11 -4.76 34.89 26.18
N VAL A 12 -3.97 35.88 25.77
CA VAL A 12 -2.51 35.88 25.96
C VAL A 12 -2.16 36.31 27.38
N LEU A 13 -1.51 35.42 28.14
CA LEU A 13 -0.92 35.72 29.44
C LEU A 13 0.59 35.83 29.31
N MET A 14 1.11 37.07 29.35
CA MET A 14 2.56 37.32 29.42
C MET A 14 3.04 37.27 30.88
N LEU A 15 4.11 36.52 31.11
CA LEU A 15 4.93 36.57 32.33
C LEU A 15 6.41 36.72 31.92
N PRO A 16 7.23 37.45 32.70
CA PRO A 16 8.61 37.76 32.32
C PRO A 16 9.56 36.57 32.53
N PRO A 17 10.67 36.49 31.77
CA PRO A 17 11.65 35.43 31.94
C PRO A 17 12.49 35.64 33.21
N ALA A 18 12.47 34.67 34.12
CA ALA A 18 13.42 34.56 35.21
C ALA A 18 14.59 33.65 34.77
N ALA A 19 15.72 34.25 34.39
CA ALA A 19 16.90 33.50 33.98
C ALA A 19 17.66 32.95 35.20
N GLN A 20 17.77 31.63 35.30
CA GLN A 20 18.79 30.93 36.10
C GLN A 20 19.36 29.79 35.26
N GLY A 21 20.69 29.67 35.21
CA GLY A 21 21.36 28.59 34.51
C GLY A 21 21.41 27.32 35.35
N GLY A 22 21.10 26.19 34.72
CA GLY A 22 21.37 24.84 35.23
C GLY A 22 22.07 24.03 34.13
N GLU A 23 22.94 23.10 34.51
CA GLU A 23 23.76 22.35 33.55
C GLU A 23 22.92 21.42 32.68
N THR A 24 23.18 21.43 31.36
CA THR A 24 22.44 20.64 30.37
C THR A 24 22.84 19.16 30.42
N ALA A 25 22.27 18.41 31.36
CA ALA A 25 22.34 16.96 31.38
C ALA A 25 21.32 16.35 30.41
N GLY A 26 21.77 15.42 29.56
CA GLY A 26 20.89 14.62 28.69
C GLY A 26 20.35 15.37 27.46
N ALA A 27 21.22 15.63 26.48
CA ALA A 27 20.73 15.73 25.11
C ALA A 27 20.08 14.38 24.74
N ALA A 28 18.83 14.39 24.30
CA ALA A 28 18.21 13.20 23.71
C ALA A 28 19.06 12.73 22.52
N PRO A 29 19.22 11.42 22.28
CA PRO A 29 19.97 10.93 21.14
C PRO A 29 19.37 11.52 19.86
N ALA A 30 20.20 12.19 19.06
CA ALA A 30 19.81 12.57 17.72
C ALA A 30 19.52 11.27 16.96
N LEU A 31 18.33 11.15 16.38
CA LEU A 31 18.02 10.04 15.50
C LEU A 31 18.96 10.12 14.30
N ASP A 32 19.74 9.06 14.07
CA ASP A 32 20.64 8.98 12.92
C ASP A 32 19.86 9.17 11.61
N ALA A 33 20.55 9.68 10.58
CA ALA A 33 19.95 10.00 9.29
C ALA A 33 19.53 8.72 8.54
N LEU A 34 18.33 8.24 8.84
CA LEU A 34 17.72 7.06 8.22
C LEU A 34 17.62 7.23 6.70
N THR A 35 17.81 6.15 5.94
CA THR A 35 17.50 6.15 4.50
C THR A 35 15.98 6.13 4.34
N VAL A 36 15.42 7.29 4.02
CA VAL A 36 13.96 7.49 4.01
C VAL A 36 13.34 6.97 2.70
N THR A 37 12.27 6.19 2.82
CA THR A 37 11.51 5.59 1.70
C THR A 37 10.93 6.62 0.71
N GLY A 38 10.92 7.92 1.02
CA GLY A 38 10.55 9.00 0.09
C GLY A 38 11.69 9.61 -0.74
N THR A 39 12.95 9.35 -0.37
CA THR A 39 14.14 10.00 -0.95
C THR A 39 15.18 9.02 -1.49
N ARG A 40 15.28 7.79 -0.93
CA ARG A 40 16.39 6.83 -1.18
C ARG A 40 17.79 7.39 -0.85
N VAL A 41 17.86 8.37 0.04
CA VAL A 41 19.10 8.97 0.57
C VAL A 41 18.96 9.08 2.10
N PRO A 42 20.03 8.91 2.91
CA PRO A 42 20.05 9.31 4.31
C PRO A 42 19.48 10.73 4.49
N THR A 43 18.32 10.86 5.14
CA THR A 43 17.56 12.13 5.23
C THR A 43 16.97 12.30 6.62
N ASP A 44 17.27 13.44 7.27
CA ASP A 44 16.56 13.86 8.48
C ASP A 44 15.06 14.03 8.17
N LEU A 45 14.21 13.31 8.90
CA LEU A 45 12.75 13.37 8.77
C LEU A 45 12.18 14.78 8.98
N SER A 46 12.86 15.66 9.72
CA SER A 46 12.47 17.07 9.87
C SER A 46 12.56 17.84 8.54
N ARG A 47 13.52 17.46 7.69
CA ARG A 47 13.87 18.08 6.40
C ARG A 47 13.23 17.37 5.19
N ALA A 48 12.71 16.16 5.35
CA ALA A 48 12.07 15.41 4.27
C ALA A 48 10.80 16.13 3.72
N PRO A 49 10.75 16.52 2.43
CA PRO A 49 9.62 17.25 1.85
C PRO A 49 8.50 16.30 1.38
N LEU A 50 8.02 15.47 2.31
CA LEU A 50 6.84 14.60 2.18
C LEU A 50 6.40 14.13 3.58
N ILE A 51 5.22 13.50 3.68
CA ILE A 51 4.76 12.88 4.92
C ILE A 51 5.30 11.45 5.05
N VAL A 52 6.13 11.23 6.07
CA VAL A 52 6.61 9.90 6.49
C VAL A 52 6.34 9.69 7.97
N ASP A 53 5.74 8.56 8.31
CA ASP A 53 5.76 7.99 9.67
C ASP A 53 6.78 6.84 9.70
N VAL A 54 7.48 6.68 10.82
CA VAL A 54 8.38 5.56 11.11
C VAL A 54 7.96 4.97 12.45
N ILE A 55 7.82 3.64 12.49
CA ILE A 55 7.47 2.87 13.68
C ILE A 55 8.63 1.90 13.93
N ASP A 56 9.50 2.20 14.89
CA ASP A 56 10.67 1.37 15.20
C ASP A 56 10.39 0.34 16.31
N ARG A 57 11.30 -0.62 16.46
CA ARG A 57 11.20 -1.75 17.39
C ARG A 57 11.02 -1.40 18.87
N HIS A 58 11.33 -0.17 19.29
CA HIS A 58 11.19 0.28 20.67
C HIS A 58 9.80 0.88 20.94
N ASP A 59 8.98 1.14 19.91
CA ASP A 59 7.57 1.50 20.11
C ASP A 59 6.78 0.28 20.66
N PRO A 60 5.99 0.44 21.75
CA PRO A 60 5.11 -0.62 22.25
C PRO A 60 4.16 -1.19 21.20
N THR A 61 3.80 -0.40 20.18
CA THR A 61 2.91 -0.81 19.09
C THR A 61 3.52 -1.95 18.25
N LEU A 62 4.83 -1.91 17.97
CA LEU A 62 5.52 -2.95 17.21
C LEU A 62 5.99 -4.10 18.11
N SER A 63 6.51 -3.80 19.30
CA SER A 63 6.97 -4.82 20.26
C SER A 63 5.85 -5.64 20.93
N THR A 64 4.57 -5.23 20.78
CA THR A 64 3.39 -6.03 21.18
C THR A 64 2.54 -6.51 19.99
N ALA A 65 3.00 -6.35 18.75
CA ALA A 65 2.28 -6.81 17.57
C ALA A 65 2.42 -8.32 17.37
N SER A 66 1.31 -8.97 17.00
CA SER A 66 1.29 -10.34 16.46
C SER A 66 1.03 -10.38 14.96
N ARG A 67 0.44 -9.30 14.40
CA ARG A 67 0.00 -9.20 13.00
C ARG A 67 0.26 -7.78 12.46
N MET A 68 0.38 -7.63 11.12
CA MET A 68 0.68 -6.31 10.53
C MET A 68 -0.40 -5.26 10.82
N GLU A 69 -1.67 -5.66 10.93
CA GLU A 69 -2.73 -4.76 11.36
C GLU A 69 -2.54 -4.17 12.77
N ASP A 70 -1.84 -4.84 13.70
CA ASP A 70 -1.61 -4.31 15.06
C ASP A 70 -0.69 -3.08 15.03
N VAL A 71 0.25 -3.07 14.08
CA VAL A 71 1.24 -2.01 13.83
C VAL A 71 0.62 -0.89 13.00
N LEU A 72 0.02 -1.26 11.86
CA LEU A 72 -0.43 -0.32 10.84
C LEU A 72 -1.72 0.42 11.23
N SER A 73 -2.63 -0.21 11.98
CA SER A 73 -3.94 0.38 12.35
C SER A 73 -3.87 1.58 13.30
N GLN A 74 -2.68 2.00 13.74
CA GLN A 74 -2.51 3.21 14.57
C GLN A 74 -2.18 4.46 13.74
N GLN A 75 -1.93 4.34 12.44
CA GLN A 75 -1.59 5.48 11.59
C GLN A 75 -2.85 6.05 10.89
N PRO A 76 -3.11 7.37 10.99
CA PRO A 76 -4.29 7.97 10.35
C PRO A 76 -4.15 7.99 8.83
N GLY A 77 -5.27 7.79 8.13
CA GLY A 77 -5.33 7.75 6.66
C GLY A 77 -4.83 6.44 6.03
N LEU A 78 -4.50 5.45 6.87
CA LEU A 78 -4.03 4.12 6.48
C LEU A 78 -4.98 3.06 7.06
N HIS A 79 -5.46 2.17 6.19
CA HIS A 79 -6.44 1.16 6.58
C HIS A 79 -6.01 -0.23 6.10
N VAL A 80 -6.06 -1.21 7.01
CA VAL A 80 -5.86 -2.63 6.71
C VAL A 80 -7.23 -3.31 6.70
N ALA A 81 -7.64 -3.80 5.54
CA ALA A 81 -8.83 -4.63 5.40
C ALA A 81 -8.51 -6.09 5.77
N GLY A 82 -9.55 -6.87 6.10
CA GLY A 82 -9.44 -8.21 6.68
C GLY A 82 -10.13 -8.30 8.06
N GLN A 83 -10.16 -9.50 8.65
CA GLN A 83 -10.88 -9.78 9.91
C GLN A 83 -9.95 -10.28 11.04
N GLY A 84 -8.73 -9.74 11.15
CA GLY A 84 -7.76 -10.14 12.17
C GLY A 84 -6.91 -11.36 11.82
N ARG A 85 -7.39 -12.29 10.97
CA ARG A 85 -6.55 -13.35 10.36
C ARG A 85 -5.30 -12.76 9.70
N ARG A 86 -4.14 -13.45 9.72
CA ARG A 86 -2.90 -12.95 9.05
C ARG A 86 -3.10 -12.96 7.53
N SER A 87 -3.47 -14.13 7.02
CA SER A 87 -4.11 -14.30 5.72
C SER A 87 -5.32 -13.36 5.56
N GLY A 88 -5.39 -12.64 4.45
CA GLY A 88 -6.46 -11.71 4.09
C GLY A 88 -6.21 -10.24 4.42
N GLN A 89 -5.09 -9.91 5.09
CA GLN A 89 -4.72 -8.51 5.33
C GLN A 89 -4.30 -7.83 4.02
N THR A 90 -4.94 -6.70 3.69
CA THR A 90 -4.62 -5.87 2.51
C THR A 90 -4.62 -4.39 2.85
N LEU A 91 -3.62 -3.67 2.33
CA LEU A 91 -3.40 -2.25 2.60
C LEU A 91 -4.28 -1.32 1.75
N SER A 92 -4.58 -0.15 2.29
CA SER A 92 -4.99 1.03 1.55
C SER A 92 -4.44 2.31 2.19
N LEU A 93 -4.12 3.31 1.37
CA LEU A 93 -3.49 4.58 1.76
C LEU A 93 -3.88 5.69 0.77
N ARG A 94 -4.32 6.86 1.27
CA ARG A 94 -4.75 8.01 0.44
C ARG A 94 -5.74 7.62 -0.69
N GLY A 95 -6.67 6.69 -0.42
CA GLY A 95 -7.69 6.21 -1.37
C GLY A 95 -7.25 5.09 -2.34
N PHE A 96 -5.94 4.81 -2.44
CA PHE A 96 -5.44 3.67 -3.23
C PHE A 96 -5.44 2.38 -2.40
N GLY A 97 -5.79 1.25 -3.03
CA GLY A 97 -5.80 -0.09 -2.41
C GLY A 97 -4.50 -0.86 -2.61
N ARG A 98 -4.54 -2.18 -2.36
CA ARG A 98 -3.39 -3.11 -2.46
C ARG A 98 -2.52 -2.87 -3.69
N SER A 99 -3.14 -2.74 -4.86
CA SER A 99 -2.43 -2.62 -6.13
C SER A 99 -1.80 -1.23 -6.36
N GLY A 100 -2.26 -0.20 -5.64
CA GLY A 100 -1.78 1.19 -5.75
C GLY A 100 -0.91 1.68 -4.59
N VAL A 101 -0.57 0.80 -3.63
CA VAL A 101 0.35 1.09 -2.52
C VAL A 101 1.42 -0.01 -2.46
N LEU A 102 2.68 0.34 -2.66
CA LEU A 102 3.75 -0.64 -2.77
C LEU A 102 4.19 -1.14 -1.38
N VAL A 103 4.17 -2.46 -1.17
CA VAL A 103 4.72 -3.10 0.04
C VAL A 103 6.08 -3.74 -0.28
N ARG A 104 7.08 -3.49 0.57
CA ARG A 104 8.43 -4.06 0.48
C ARG A 104 8.89 -4.67 1.80
N LEU A 105 9.73 -5.70 1.76
CA LEU A 105 10.34 -6.35 2.92
C LEU A 105 11.84 -6.61 2.69
N ASP A 106 12.74 -6.01 3.48
CA ASP A 106 14.18 -5.83 3.16
C ASP A 106 14.39 -5.31 1.71
N GLY A 107 13.44 -4.54 1.20
CA GLY A 107 13.37 -4.09 -0.20
C GLY A 107 12.72 -5.04 -1.23
N VAL A 108 12.44 -6.30 -0.91
CA VAL A 108 11.77 -7.24 -1.84
C VAL A 108 10.29 -6.89 -2.00
N ARG A 109 9.78 -6.81 -3.24
CA ARG A 109 8.36 -6.56 -3.54
C ARG A 109 7.46 -7.65 -2.96
N GLN A 110 6.37 -7.25 -2.28
CA GLN A 110 5.38 -8.16 -1.67
C GLN A 110 4.00 -7.98 -2.33
N ASP A 111 3.92 -8.18 -3.65
CA ASP A 111 2.77 -7.80 -4.49
C ASP A 111 2.15 -8.97 -5.30
N ILE A 112 2.07 -10.17 -4.69
CA ILE A 112 1.28 -11.28 -5.23
C ILE A 112 -0.22 -10.93 -5.29
N SER A 113 -0.90 -11.31 -6.37
CA SER A 113 -2.34 -11.12 -6.54
C SER A 113 -3.08 -12.47 -6.50
N THR A 114 -3.64 -12.81 -5.34
CA THR A 114 -4.37 -14.08 -5.09
C THR A 114 -5.83 -13.86 -4.67
N GLY A 115 -6.42 -12.72 -5.08
CA GLY A 115 -7.75 -12.32 -4.62
C GLY A 115 -7.73 -11.97 -3.13
N HIS A 116 -8.24 -12.85 -2.29
CA HIS A 116 -8.59 -12.59 -0.88
C HIS A 116 -7.53 -13.00 0.16
N ILE A 117 -6.36 -13.50 -0.22
CA ILE A 117 -5.37 -14.06 0.75
C ILE A 117 -4.43 -12.98 1.33
N GLY A 118 -4.47 -11.76 0.82
CA GLY A 118 -3.58 -10.69 1.27
C GLY A 118 -2.14 -10.85 0.79
N ASN A 119 -1.23 -10.04 1.34
CA ASN A 119 0.16 -9.94 0.87
C ASN A 119 1.17 -9.54 1.97
N PHE A 120 0.89 -9.88 3.23
CA PHE A 120 1.74 -9.60 4.39
C PHE A 120 2.30 -10.89 5.01
N PHE A 121 3.38 -11.43 4.46
CA PHE A 121 3.98 -12.70 4.88
C PHE A 121 5.25 -12.48 5.71
N VAL A 122 5.08 -11.80 6.87
CA VAL A 122 6.18 -11.48 7.78
C VAL A 122 5.73 -11.55 9.24
N ASP A 123 6.61 -12.08 10.10
CA ASP A 123 6.47 -12.08 11.55
C ASP A 123 6.94 -10.72 12.11
N PRO A 124 6.06 -9.94 12.80
CA PRO A 124 6.46 -8.65 13.38
C PRO A 124 7.60 -8.74 14.40
N ALA A 125 7.82 -9.89 15.05
CA ALA A 125 8.94 -10.08 15.99
C ALA A 125 10.32 -10.02 15.31
N LEU A 126 10.38 -10.09 13.97
CA LEU A 126 11.61 -10.02 13.17
C LEU A 126 11.90 -8.60 12.63
N LEU A 127 11.02 -7.62 12.86
CA LEU A 127 11.15 -6.26 12.33
C LEU A 127 12.04 -5.34 13.19
N ARG A 128 12.88 -4.53 12.53
CA ARG A 128 13.55 -3.36 13.13
C ARG A 128 12.63 -2.14 13.09
N GLU A 129 11.96 -1.94 11.95
CA GLU A 129 11.13 -0.76 11.70
C GLU A 129 10.09 -1.00 10.60
N VAL A 130 9.09 -0.12 10.57
CA VAL A 130 8.15 0.07 9.47
C VAL A 130 8.17 1.54 9.04
N GLN A 131 8.52 1.82 7.79
CA GLN A 131 8.44 3.16 7.20
C GLN A 131 7.19 3.27 6.32
N ILE A 132 6.41 4.34 6.49
CA ILE A 132 5.20 4.62 5.70
C ILE A 132 5.38 5.98 5.01
N ALA A 133 5.80 5.95 3.75
CA ALA A 133 6.00 7.15 2.93
C ALA A 133 4.76 7.38 2.05
N ARG A 134 4.07 8.51 2.25
CA ARG A 134 2.83 8.84 1.53
C ARG A 134 3.12 9.59 0.22
N GLY A 135 2.23 9.42 -0.76
CA GLY A 135 2.23 10.15 -2.03
C GLY A 135 2.75 9.35 -3.24
N ALA A 136 2.73 10.00 -4.40
CA ALA A 136 3.15 9.41 -5.67
C ALA A 136 4.68 9.26 -5.72
N LEU A 137 5.16 8.01 -5.70
CA LEU A 137 6.58 7.66 -5.52
C LEU A 137 7.14 6.73 -6.62
N SER A 138 6.40 6.48 -7.71
CA SER A 138 6.90 5.70 -8.85
C SER A 138 8.17 6.28 -9.48
N SER A 139 8.42 7.59 -9.38
CA SER A 139 9.67 8.23 -9.81
C SER A 139 10.93 7.70 -9.12
N LEU A 140 10.79 6.91 -8.05
CA LEU A 140 11.85 6.13 -7.41
C LEU A 140 11.56 4.62 -7.43
N TYR A 141 10.29 4.21 -7.23
CA TYR A 141 9.90 2.82 -6.95
C TYR A 141 9.19 2.06 -8.08
N GLY A 142 8.90 2.72 -9.21
CA GLY A 142 8.19 2.11 -10.34
C GLY A 142 6.72 1.79 -10.02
N SER A 143 6.24 0.64 -10.52
CA SER A 143 4.83 0.24 -10.41
C SER A 143 4.34 0.11 -8.97
N ASN A 144 3.05 0.42 -8.78
CA ASN A 144 2.25 0.25 -7.54
C ASN A 144 2.48 1.34 -6.48
N ALA A 145 3.23 2.40 -6.78
CA ALA A 145 3.59 3.45 -5.82
C ALA A 145 2.77 4.76 -6.02
N MET A 146 1.45 4.65 -6.11
CA MET A 146 0.55 5.78 -6.39
C MET A 146 0.04 6.49 -5.12
N GLY A 147 -0.43 5.73 -4.13
CA GLY A 147 -0.81 6.25 -2.80
C GLY A 147 0.36 6.39 -1.83
N GLY A 148 1.40 5.58 -2.00
CA GLY A 148 2.62 5.58 -1.18
C GLY A 148 3.41 4.28 -1.29
N VAL A 149 4.39 4.14 -0.40
CA VAL A 149 5.22 2.95 -0.21
C VAL A 149 5.31 2.63 1.29
N VAL A 150 5.13 1.36 1.65
CA VAL A 150 5.38 0.84 2.99
C VAL A 150 6.56 -0.13 2.93
N SER A 151 7.63 0.22 3.64
CA SER A 151 8.84 -0.60 3.74
C SER A 151 8.92 -1.22 5.13
N PHE A 152 9.05 -2.54 5.18
CA PHE A 152 9.40 -3.32 6.35
C PHE A 152 10.89 -3.67 6.29
N GLU A 153 11.66 -3.35 7.32
CA GLU A 153 13.08 -3.71 7.40
C GLU A 153 13.29 -4.62 8.61
N THR A 154 13.91 -5.79 8.40
CA THR A 154 14.14 -6.78 9.46
C THR A 154 15.40 -6.49 10.28
N VAL A 155 15.46 -7.03 11.50
CA VAL A 155 16.58 -6.83 12.43
C VAL A 155 17.92 -7.32 11.89
N ASP A 156 18.97 -6.56 12.15
CA ASP A 156 20.37 -6.92 11.96
C ASP A 156 21.04 -7.27 13.31
N ALA A 157 22.23 -7.87 13.27
CA ALA A 157 22.98 -8.21 14.48
C ALA A 157 23.30 -6.97 15.34
N ALA A 158 23.52 -5.82 14.71
CA ALA A 158 23.78 -4.55 15.39
C ALA A 158 22.58 -4.05 16.20
N ASP A 159 21.34 -4.30 15.75
CA ASP A 159 20.11 -3.84 16.42
C ASP A 159 19.77 -4.60 17.71
N LEU A 160 20.52 -5.67 18.02
CA LEU A 160 20.33 -6.52 19.20
C LEU A 160 21.53 -6.54 20.15
N LEU A 161 22.70 -6.08 19.71
CA LEU A 161 23.89 -5.97 20.57
C LEU A 161 23.82 -4.70 21.42
N ARG A 162 23.99 -4.82 22.75
CA ARG A 162 24.15 -3.65 23.60
C ARG A 162 25.50 -2.96 23.34
N PRO A 163 25.65 -1.66 23.67
CA PRO A 163 26.95 -0.99 23.62
C PRO A 163 28.06 -1.77 24.35
N GLY A 164 29.11 -2.13 23.63
CA GLY A 164 30.24 -2.92 24.13
C GLY A 164 30.07 -4.44 24.10
N GLU A 165 28.90 -4.97 23.74
CA GLU A 165 28.70 -6.41 23.54
C GLU A 165 29.04 -6.83 22.11
N SER A 166 29.73 -7.97 21.95
CA SER A 166 30.09 -8.55 20.65
C SER A 166 29.25 -9.79 20.28
N ARG A 167 28.47 -10.34 21.21
CA ARG A 167 27.57 -11.46 20.98
C ARG A 167 26.46 -11.49 22.02
N GLY A 168 25.28 -11.97 21.64
CA GLY A 168 24.16 -12.13 22.55
C GLY A 168 23.15 -13.17 22.08
N ALA A 169 22.15 -13.39 22.93
CA ALA A 169 20.97 -14.16 22.64
C ALA A 169 19.75 -13.45 23.24
N ARG A 170 18.61 -13.49 22.55
CA ARG A 170 17.33 -12.93 23.00
C ARG A 170 16.26 -13.99 22.82
N LEU A 171 15.49 -14.26 23.87
CA LEU A 171 14.26 -15.04 23.80
C LEU A 171 13.10 -14.08 24.04
N ALA A 172 12.29 -13.86 23.01
CA ALA A 172 10.99 -13.20 23.13
C ALA A 172 9.90 -14.26 23.33
N ILE A 173 8.92 -13.98 24.18
CA ILE A 173 7.69 -14.77 24.35
C ILE A 173 6.54 -13.76 24.45
N GLY A 174 5.43 -14.02 23.76
CA GLY A 174 4.29 -13.12 23.70
C GLY A 174 2.99 -13.85 23.37
N GLY A 175 1.89 -13.10 23.34
CA GLY A 175 0.57 -13.62 23.02
C GLY A 175 -0.51 -12.54 22.99
N ALA A 176 -1.65 -12.86 22.38
CA ALA A 176 -2.76 -11.93 22.19
C ALA A 176 -4.11 -12.59 22.46
N THR A 177 -4.83 -12.11 23.47
CA THR A 177 -6.14 -12.65 23.90
C THR A 177 -7.28 -12.46 22.88
N ALA A 178 -7.08 -11.59 21.90
CA ALA A 178 -8.02 -11.34 20.81
C ALA A 178 -7.94 -12.37 19.67
N SER A 179 -6.92 -13.22 19.63
CA SER A 179 -6.69 -14.26 18.63
C SER A 179 -6.23 -15.59 19.26
N ASP A 180 -6.54 -15.77 20.55
CA ASP A 180 -6.08 -16.89 21.41
C ASP A 180 -4.60 -17.26 21.19
N GLU A 181 -3.77 -16.25 20.96
CA GLU A 181 -2.45 -16.43 20.34
C GLU A 181 -1.34 -16.52 21.38
N VAL A 182 -0.41 -17.44 21.17
CA VAL A 182 0.82 -17.59 21.96
C VAL A 182 2.00 -17.93 21.05
N GLY A 183 3.17 -17.36 21.33
CA GLY A 183 4.37 -17.61 20.55
C GLY A 183 5.66 -17.13 21.19
N GLY A 184 6.77 -17.38 20.51
CA GLY A 184 8.08 -16.90 20.92
C GLY A 184 9.14 -17.08 19.84
N THR A 185 10.18 -16.25 19.94
CA THR A 185 11.27 -16.14 18.96
C THR A 185 12.61 -16.14 19.68
N LEU A 186 13.50 -17.04 19.28
CA LEU A 186 14.87 -17.13 19.76
C LEU A 186 15.82 -16.54 18.72
N SER A 187 16.50 -15.46 19.08
CA SER A 187 17.53 -14.81 18.26
C SER A 187 18.91 -15.02 18.85
N LEU A 188 19.86 -15.47 18.03
CA LEU A 188 21.29 -15.56 18.31
C LEU A 188 22.03 -14.59 17.39
N PHE A 189 22.94 -13.77 17.92
CA PHE A 189 23.54 -12.68 17.15
C PHE A 189 24.94 -12.31 17.65
N GLY A 190 25.76 -11.72 16.77
CA GLY A 190 27.07 -11.19 17.14
C GLY A 190 27.83 -10.51 16.01
N ARG A 191 28.91 -9.82 16.38
CA ARG A 191 29.93 -9.26 15.50
C ARG A 191 31.32 -9.71 15.96
N ARG A 192 32.30 -9.70 15.06
CA ARG A 192 33.69 -10.03 15.38
C ARG A 192 34.66 -9.40 14.39
N ASP A 193 35.62 -8.64 14.91
CA ASP A 193 36.82 -8.27 14.19
C ASP A 193 37.67 -9.50 13.83
N THR A 194 38.08 -9.56 12.56
CA THR A 194 39.03 -10.56 12.04
C THR A 194 40.21 -9.85 11.40
N THR A 195 41.27 -10.61 11.10
CA THR A 195 42.41 -10.11 10.30
C THR A 195 42.05 -9.79 8.84
N GLN A 196 40.79 -9.99 8.44
CA GLN A 196 40.25 -9.76 7.11
C GLN A 196 38.99 -8.87 7.13
N GLY A 197 38.72 -8.13 8.22
CA GLY A 197 37.55 -7.25 8.37
C GLY A 197 36.60 -7.64 9.51
N GLU A 198 35.57 -6.83 9.78
CA GLU A 198 34.48 -7.22 10.70
C GLU A 198 33.60 -8.28 10.02
N VAL A 199 33.15 -9.28 10.79
CA VAL A 199 32.14 -10.25 10.37
C VAL A 199 31.00 -10.23 11.39
N ASP A 200 29.77 -10.06 10.91
CA ASP A 200 28.56 -10.08 11.74
C ASP A 200 27.57 -11.15 11.27
N GLY A 201 26.65 -11.53 12.16
CA GLY A 201 25.61 -12.49 11.83
C GLY A 201 24.49 -12.58 12.86
N LEU A 202 23.31 -12.93 12.38
CA LEU A 202 22.09 -13.09 13.14
C LEU A 202 21.33 -14.32 12.63
N LEU A 203 20.84 -15.15 13.55
CA LEU A 203 19.88 -16.21 13.29
C LEU A 203 18.73 -16.07 14.30
N ALA A 204 17.53 -15.78 13.81
CA ALA A 204 16.30 -15.81 14.58
C ALA A 204 15.37 -16.92 14.07
N VAL A 205 14.74 -17.64 15.00
CA VAL A 205 13.72 -18.66 14.71
C VAL A 205 12.53 -18.44 15.63
N GLY A 206 11.33 -18.35 15.05
CA GLY A 206 10.08 -18.09 15.74
C GLY A 206 9.01 -19.15 15.47
N ARG A 207 8.08 -19.26 16.42
CA ARG A 207 6.84 -20.02 16.28
C ARG A 207 5.72 -19.33 17.04
N SER A 208 4.53 -19.26 16.46
CA SER A 208 3.29 -18.94 17.17
C SER A 208 2.14 -19.84 16.72
N GLU A 209 1.15 -19.98 17.60
CA GLU A 209 -0.10 -20.69 17.37
C GLU A 209 -1.25 -19.77 17.84
N SER A 210 -2.32 -19.67 17.06
CA SER A 210 -3.44 -18.75 17.31
C SER A 210 -4.78 -19.38 16.94
N GLY A 211 -5.78 -19.16 17.78
CA GLY A 211 -7.16 -19.59 17.60
C GLY A 211 -8.10 -18.47 17.12
N ASP A 212 -9.40 -18.70 17.33
CA ASP A 212 -10.49 -17.87 16.83
C ASP A 212 -10.37 -16.38 17.21
N ILE A 213 -10.70 -15.50 16.27
CA ILE A 213 -10.53 -14.05 16.41
C ILE A 213 -11.74 -13.45 17.13
N ARG A 214 -11.55 -12.99 18.36
CA ARG A 214 -12.55 -12.32 19.18
C ARG A 214 -12.73 -10.86 18.75
N ARG A 215 -13.98 -10.44 18.56
CA ARG A 215 -14.32 -9.11 18.05
C ARG A 215 -15.19 -8.33 19.05
N ALA A 216 -15.09 -7.01 18.99
CA ALA A 216 -15.90 -6.13 19.84
C ALA A 216 -17.40 -6.34 19.55
N GLY A 217 -18.19 -6.59 20.61
CA GLY A 217 -19.59 -7.02 20.51
C GLY A 217 -19.82 -8.52 20.76
N GLY A 218 -18.76 -9.33 20.81
CA GLY A 218 -18.84 -10.76 21.16
C GLY A 218 -18.90 -11.73 19.98
N ASP A 219 -18.83 -11.23 18.74
CA ASP A 219 -18.64 -12.10 17.57
C ASP A 219 -17.23 -12.74 17.61
N GLU A 220 -17.12 -14.02 17.29
CA GLU A 220 -15.85 -14.70 17.02
C GLU A 220 -15.78 -15.08 15.53
N ALA A 221 -14.59 -14.97 14.92
CA ALA A 221 -14.35 -15.33 13.51
C ALA A 221 -13.31 -16.46 13.44
N PRO A 222 -13.65 -17.65 12.90
CA PRO A 222 -12.85 -18.85 13.11
C PRO A 222 -11.49 -18.82 12.43
N ASP A 223 -10.44 -19.22 13.14
CA ASP A 223 -9.04 -19.22 12.71
C ASP A 223 -8.28 -20.27 13.55
N ASP A 224 -7.64 -21.27 12.95
CA ASP A 224 -6.65 -22.13 13.62
C ASP A 224 -5.36 -22.05 12.81
N ALA A 225 -4.40 -21.24 13.26
CA ALA A 225 -3.21 -20.89 12.49
C ALA A 225 -1.92 -21.08 13.29
N ARG A 226 -0.94 -21.73 12.65
CA ARG A 226 0.40 -21.99 13.16
C ARG A 226 1.42 -21.35 12.23
N LEU A 227 2.17 -20.39 12.74
CA LEU A 227 3.26 -19.73 12.02
C LEU A 227 4.61 -20.28 12.48
N HIS A 228 5.47 -20.57 11.51
CA HIS A 228 6.91 -20.71 11.66
C HIS A 228 7.61 -19.56 10.95
N SER A 229 8.59 -18.94 11.62
CA SER A 229 9.40 -17.85 11.06
C SER A 229 10.89 -18.13 11.24
N LEU A 230 11.70 -17.71 10.26
CA LEU A 230 13.15 -17.74 10.31
C LEU A 230 13.73 -16.50 9.63
N LEU A 231 14.76 -15.92 10.25
CA LEU A 231 15.60 -14.90 9.66
C LEU A 231 17.07 -15.27 9.88
N ALA A 232 17.83 -15.39 8.80
CA ALA A 232 19.27 -15.62 8.83
C ALA A 232 19.98 -14.51 8.04
N LYS A 233 20.80 -13.72 8.74
CA LYS A 233 21.64 -12.66 8.13
C LYS A 233 23.10 -12.89 8.43
N GLY A 234 23.97 -12.48 7.50
CA GLY A 234 25.42 -12.47 7.69
C GLY A 234 26.07 -11.33 6.91
N GLY A 235 27.06 -10.68 7.51
CA GLY A 235 27.81 -9.57 6.93
C GLY A 235 29.32 -9.78 7.03
N TRP A 236 30.05 -9.25 6.05
CA TRP A 236 31.50 -9.16 6.06
C TRP A 236 31.94 -7.80 5.53
N GLU A 237 32.68 -7.04 6.34
CA GLU A 237 33.22 -5.72 6.02
C GLU A 237 34.75 -5.79 5.87
N PRO A 238 35.30 -6.21 4.70
CA PRO A 238 36.75 -6.27 4.48
C PRO A 238 37.45 -4.92 4.56
N SER A 239 36.71 -3.81 4.48
CA SER A 239 37.18 -2.45 4.76
C SER A 239 35.97 -1.56 5.07
N PRO A 240 36.12 -0.41 5.76
CA PRO A 240 34.99 0.50 6.05
C PRO A 240 34.19 0.97 4.82
N THR A 241 34.79 0.87 3.62
CA THR A 241 34.21 1.26 2.33
C THR A 241 33.54 0.11 1.57
N GLN A 242 33.51 -1.10 2.13
CA GLN A 242 33.07 -2.34 1.45
C GLN A 242 32.35 -3.27 2.44
N ARG A 243 31.08 -3.61 2.19
CA ARG A 243 30.34 -4.67 2.91
C ARG A 243 29.72 -5.65 1.92
N LEU A 244 29.99 -6.93 2.08
CA LEU A 244 29.22 -8.01 1.47
C LEU A 244 28.23 -8.55 2.50
N PHE A 245 26.99 -8.85 2.10
CA PHE A 245 25.96 -9.33 3.01
C PHE A 245 25.02 -10.35 2.36
N VAL A 246 24.44 -11.21 3.19
CA VAL A 246 23.37 -12.15 2.83
C VAL A 246 22.22 -12.03 3.83
N SER A 247 20.99 -12.06 3.34
CA SER A 247 19.75 -12.11 4.14
C SER A 247 18.84 -13.20 3.59
N TRP A 248 18.38 -14.11 4.44
CA TRP A 248 17.32 -15.08 4.14
C TRP A 248 16.20 -14.95 5.17
N GLN A 249 14.99 -14.71 4.68
CA GLN A 249 13.75 -14.74 5.44
C GLN A 249 12.91 -15.92 4.96
N HIS A 250 12.27 -16.61 5.90
CA HIS A 250 11.32 -17.68 5.63
C HIS A 250 10.11 -17.56 6.55
N TYR A 251 8.91 -17.62 5.96
CA TYR A 251 7.60 -17.62 6.60
C TYR A 251 6.86 -18.88 6.13
N ASP A 252 6.34 -19.70 7.03
CA ASP A 252 5.55 -20.92 6.74
C ASP A 252 4.36 -20.93 7.71
N GLU A 253 3.16 -20.57 7.24
CA GLU A 253 1.90 -20.54 7.99
C GLU A 253 0.95 -21.65 7.52
N ASP A 254 0.74 -22.67 8.36
CA ASP A 254 -0.34 -23.66 8.23
C ASP A 254 -1.59 -23.09 8.93
N ALA A 255 -2.71 -22.91 8.23
CA ALA A 255 -3.94 -22.34 8.80
C ALA A 255 -5.24 -22.99 8.28
N THR A 256 -6.19 -23.26 9.19
CA THR A 256 -7.56 -23.69 8.89
C THR A 256 -8.51 -22.51 9.08
N GLN A 257 -9.06 -22.00 7.99
CA GLN A 257 -9.79 -20.71 7.96
C GLN A 257 -10.78 -20.69 6.77
N PRO A 258 -11.75 -19.76 6.71
CA PRO A 258 -12.63 -19.65 5.54
C PRO A 258 -11.86 -19.43 4.24
N ALA A 259 -12.34 -20.02 3.15
CA ALA A 259 -11.74 -19.91 1.81
C ALA A 259 -11.51 -18.44 1.40
N ASN A 260 -12.44 -17.55 1.72
CA ASN A 260 -12.24 -16.10 1.77
C ASN A 260 -12.03 -15.63 3.23
N PRO A 261 -10.78 -15.41 3.67
CA PRO A 261 -10.48 -15.05 5.07
C PRO A 261 -10.81 -13.59 5.42
N GLN A 262 -11.24 -12.79 4.43
CA GLN A 262 -11.71 -11.41 4.63
C GLN A 262 -13.19 -11.34 5.07
N GLN A 263 -13.90 -12.47 5.08
CA GLN A 263 -15.25 -12.61 5.62
C GLN A 263 -15.22 -13.15 7.06
N LEU A 264 -16.31 -12.97 7.81
CA LEU A 264 -16.38 -13.37 9.21
C LEU A 264 -16.59 -14.88 9.37
N GLY A 265 -17.79 -15.34 9.01
CA GLY A 265 -18.20 -16.75 9.10
C GLY A 265 -17.81 -17.58 7.87
N PHE A 266 -18.32 -18.81 7.87
CA PHE A 266 -18.17 -19.80 6.81
C PHE A 266 -19.53 -20.42 6.47
N ASP A 267 -19.69 -20.87 5.24
CA ASP A 267 -20.89 -21.58 4.74
C ASP A 267 -20.52 -22.48 3.54
N GLU A 268 -21.50 -22.99 2.79
CA GLU A 268 -21.24 -23.84 1.60
C GLU A 268 -20.53 -23.09 0.45
N SER A 269 -20.64 -21.76 0.39
CA SER A 269 -19.98 -20.90 -0.61
C SER A 269 -18.61 -20.40 -0.14
N ASN A 270 -18.42 -20.25 1.18
CA ASN A 270 -17.16 -19.89 1.82
C ASN A 270 -16.79 -20.93 2.90
N PRO A 271 -16.44 -22.18 2.53
CA PRO A 271 -16.16 -23.23 3.50
C PRO A 271 -14.82 -23.02 4.23
N LEU A 272 -14.68 -23.60 5.41
CA LEU A 272 -13.37 -23.75 6.06
C LEU A 272 -12.44 -24.61 5.20
N ARG A 273 -11.17 -24.21 5.14
CA ARG A 273 -10.18 -24.78 4.24
C ARG A 273 -8.79 -24.71 4.87
N ASP A 274 -8.11 -25.85 4.91
CA ASP A 274 -6.66 -25.92 5.18
C ASP A 274 -5.92 -25.07 4.13
N ARG A 275 -4.95 -24.27 4.55
CA ARG A 275 -4.10 -23.46 3.67
C ARG A 275 -2.69 -23.41 4.24
N THR A 276 -1.69 -23.67 3.42
CA THR A 276 -0.29 -23.39 3.76
C THR A 276 0.17 -22.18 2.95
N VAL A 277 0.70 -21.16 3.63
CA VAL A 277 1.28 -19.96 3.01
C VAL A 277 2.77 -19.93 3.30
N THR A 278 3.60 -20.05 2.26
CA THR A 278 5.06 -19.99 2.37
C THR A 278 5.60 -18.75 1.66
N SER A 279 6.52 -18.02 2.28
CA SER A 279 7.24 -16.90 1.65
C SER A 279 8.72 -16.97 2.00
N ASP A 280 9.54 -17.18 0.98
CA ASP A 280 11.01 -17.19 1.06
C ASP A 280 11.57 -15.96 0.34
N ASN A 281 12.40 -15.17 1.02
CA ASN A 281 13.17 -14.07 0.43
C ASN A 281 14.66 -14.30 0.72
N LEU A 282 15.45 -14.54 -0.32
CA LEU A 282 16.92 -14.67 -0.25
C LEU A 282 17.57 -13.52 -1.04
N GLN A 283 18.45 -12.77 -0.38
CA GLN A 283 19.22 -11.68 -0.99
C GLN A 283 20.72 -11.86 -0.74
N LEU A 284 21.51 -11.66 -1.79
CA LEU A 284 22.96 -11.45 -1.73
C LEU A 284 23.25 -10.01 -2.14
N GLY A 285 23.99 -9.26 -1.33
CA GLY A 285 24.21 -7.84 -1.58
C GLY A 285 25.62 -7.33 -1.28
N HIS A 286 25.89 -6.15 -1.82
CA HIS A 286 27.16 -5.46 -1.76
C HIS A 286 26.93 -3.95 -1.58
N ARG A 287 27.42 -3.39 -0.47
CA ARG A 287 27.49 -1.95 -0.20
C ARG A 287 28.91 -1.48 -0.46
N TRP A 288 29.05 -0.50 -1.35
CA TRP A 288 30.29 0.17 -1.68
C TRP A 288 30.18 1.66 -1.36
N GLN A 289 31.02 2.14 -0.45
CA GLN A 289 31.02 3.52 0.03
C GLN A 289 32.44 4.10 -0.11
N PRO A 290 32.89 4.47 -1.34
CA PRO A 290 34.26 4.91 -1.58
C PRO A 290 34.62 6.25 -0.93
N THR A 291 33.62 7.08 -0.63
CA THR A 291 33.77 8.34 0.11
C THR A 291 32.55 8.54 1.01
N VAL A 292 32.62 9.44 1.99
CA VAL A 292 31.45 9.83 2.80
C VAL A 292 30.33 10.49 1.97
N ALA A 293 30.63 10.93 0.74
CA ALA A 293 29.72 11.59 -0.17
C ALA A 293 29.22 10.66 -1.30
N THR A 294 29.51 9.35 -1.26
CA THR A 294 29.10 8.39 -2.28
C THR A 294 28.80 7.03 -1.66
N GLU A 295 27.61 6.49 -1.90
CA GLU A 295 27.29 5.09 -1.60
C GLU A 295 26.55 4.44 -2.77
N VAL A 296 26.83 3.16 -3.01
CA VAL A 296 26.10 2.29 -3.93
C VAL A 296 25.80 0.97 -3.23
N ILE A 297 24.56 0.52 -3.24
CA ILE A 297 24.12 -0.78 -2.72
C ILE A 297 23.52 -1.58 -3.87
N SER A 298 24.19 -2.67 -4.23
CA SER A 298 23.72 -3.64 -5.22
C SER A 298 23.20 -4.89 -4.52
N ARG A 299 22.10 -5.47 -5.02
CA ARG A 299 21.45 -6.67 -4.49
C ARG A 299 21.04 -7.60 -5.63
N LEU A 300 21.25 -8.90 -5.43
CA LEU A 300 20.65 -9.99 -6.18
C LEU A 300 19.59 -10.64 -5.31
N THR A 301 18.37 -10.76 -5.81
CA THR A 301 17.19 -11.20 -5.07
C THR A 301 16.58 -12.44 -5.71
N LEU A 302 16.30 -13.44 -4.88
CA LEU A 302 15.47 -14.60 -5.19
C LEU A 302 14.31 -14.59 -4.19
N SER A 303 13.07 -14.53 -4.68
CA SER A 303 11.88 -14.56 -3.83
C SER A 303 10.87 -15.57 -4.36
N ARG A 304 10.20 -16.29 -3.46
CA ARG A 304 9.16 -17.25 -3.79
C ARG A 304 8.02 -17.17 -2.78
N GLN A 305 6.80 -16.96 -3.27
CA GLN A 305 5.58 -16.90 -2.48
C GLN A 305 4.62 -17.98 -2.97
N GLU A 306 4.33 -18.96 -2.12
CA GLU A 306 3.49 -20.12 -2.45
C GLU A 306 2.27 -20.17 -1.53
N ILE A 307 1.09 -20.36 -2.12
CA ILE A 307 -0.17 -20.57 -1.38
C ILE A 307 -0.76 -21.89 -1.86
N ASP A 308 -0.65 -22.91 -1.00
CA ASP A 308 -1.20 -24.26 -1.23
C ASP A 308 -2.54 -24.41 -0.52
N GLU A 309 -3.53 -24.92 -1.25
CA GLU A 309 -4.88 -25.18 -0.76
C GLU A 309 -5.39 -26.53 -1.32
N PRO A 310 -6.34 -27.21 -0.67
CA PRO A 310 -6.99 -28.41 -1.20
C PRO A 310 -7.41 -28.27 -2.67
N ALA A 311 -6.68 -28.96 -3.55
CA ALA A 311 -6.81 -28.98 -5.01
C ALA A 311 -6.49 -27.66 -5.77
N ALA A 312 -5.78 -26.68 -5.18
CA ALA A 312 -5.30 -25.50 -5.90
C ALA A 312 -4.01 -24.93 -5.26
N ASN A 313 -2.96 -24.75 -6.07
CA ASN A 313 -1.69 -24.16 -5.64
C ASN A 313 -1.33 -22.93 -6.50
N ARG A 314 -0.75 -21.90 -5.88
CA ARG A 314 -0.32 -20.66 -6.53
C ARG A 314 1.11 -20.31 -6.09
N SER A 315 2.09 -20.50 -6.95
CA SER A 315 3.48 -20.04 -6.75
C SER A 315 3.74 -18.76 -7.56
N LEU A 316 4.27 -17.71 -6.90
CA LEU A 316 4.90 -16.56 -7.55
C LEU A 316 6.40 -16.61 -7.25
N GLU A 317 7.21 -16.69 -8.30
CA GLU A 317 8.68 -16.66 -8.23
C GLU A 317 9.19 -15.33 -8.79
N ARG A 318 10.16 -14.69 -8.14
CA ARG A 318 10.86 -13.49 -8.61
C ARG A 318 12.37 -13.69 -8.57
N ILE A 319 13.06 -13.31 -9.65
CA ILE A 319 14.51 -13.22 -9.73
C ILE A 319 14.87 -11.80 -10.18
N GLY A 320 15.68 -11.09 -9.40
CA GLY A 320 15.99 -9.69 -9.71
C GLY A 320 17.41 -9.26 -9.35
N ALA A 321 17.85 -8.18 -9.99
CA ALA A 321 19.06 -7.45 -9.67
C ALA A 321 18.74 -5.95 -9.58
N GLN A 322 19.04 -5.34 -8.44
CA GLN A 322 18.85 -3.91 -8.19
C GLN A 322 20.19 -3.28 -7.79
N SER A 323 20.48 -2.09 -8.27
CA SER A 323 21.60 -1.26 -7.81
C SER A 323 21.10 0.15 -7.56
N ASP A 324 21.08 0.55 -6.28
CA ASP A 324 20.71 1.89 -5.83
C ASP A 324 21.98 2.63 -5.43
N GLY A 325 22.03 3.95 -5.59
CA GLY A 325 23.12 4.75 -5.04
C GLY A 325 22.81 6.23 -4.93
N TYR A 326 23.69 6.94 -4.22
CA TYR A 326 23.68 8.39 -4.18
C TYR A 326 25.08 8.98 -4.24
N HIS A 327 25.17 10.23 -4.71
CA HIS A 327 26.36 11.04 -4.65
C HIS A 327 26.00 12.50 -4.28
N VAL A 328 26.71 13.05 -3.30
CA VAL A 328 26.64 14.47 -2.92
C VAL A 328 27.84 15.22 -3.51
N LEU A 329 27.54 16.31 -4.22
CA LEU A 329 28.49 17.27 -4.75
C LEU A 329 28.31 18.60 -4.00
N ASP A 330 29.41 19.19 -3.54
CA ASP A 330 29.41 20.54 -2.97
C ASP A 330 30.17 21.50 -3.90
N HIS A 331 29.52 22.62 -4.23
CA HIS A 331 30.06 23.71 -5.06
C HIS A 331 30.18 25.02 -4.27
N GLY A 332 30.07 24.97 -2.93
CA GLY A 332 30.25 26.07 -1.98
C GLY A 332 29.05 27.02 -1.85
N TRP A 333 28.35 27.30 -2.96
CA TRP A 333 27.10 28.09 -2.98
C TRP A 333 25.87 27.24 -3.35
N LEU A 334 26.10 26.00 -3.79
CA LEU A 334 25.15 25.02 -4.27
C LEU A 334 25.61 23.65 -3.79
N SER A 335 24.76 22.95 -3.05
CA SER A 335 24.87 21.51 -2.84
C SER A 335 24.00 20.79 -3.85
N GLN A 336 24.48 19.68 -4.41
CA GLN A 336 23.77 18.85 -5.37
C GLN A 336 23.80 17.40 -4.89
N THR A 337 22.62 16.84 -4.59
CA THR A 337 22.45 15.42 -4.26
C THR A 337 21.83 14.69 -5.43
N LEU A 338 22.57 13.75 -6.00
CA LEU A 338 22.12 12.83 -7.04
C LEU A 338 21.79 11.48 -6.39
N ALA A 339 20.52 11.07 -6.41
CA ALA A 339 20.10 9.69 -6.15
C ALA A 339 19.81 8.99 -7.48
N PHE A 340 20.31 7.78 -7.67
CA PHE A 340 20.19 7.05 -8.93
C PHE A 340 20.00 5.55 -8.67
N GLY A 341 19.55 4.82 -9.69
CA GLY A 341 19.55 3.37 -9.63
C GLY A 341 19.03 2.70 -10.88
N VAL A 342 19.27 1.39 -10.95
CA VAL A 342 18.84 0.48 -12.01
C VAL A 342 18.25 -0.79 -11.41
N GLU A 343 17.25 -1.35 -12.07
CA GLU A 343 16.45 -2.47 -11.58
C GLU A 343 16.07 -3.36 -12.76
N VAL A 344 16.36 -4.66 -12.66
CA VAL A 344 15.86 -5.69 -13.58
C VAL A 344 15.26 -6.83 -12.76
N GLU A 345 14.06 -7.27 -13.12
CA GLU A 345 13.36 -8.35 -12.42
C GLU A 345 12.59 -9.21 -13.43
N GLN A 346 12.63 -10.53 -13.28
CA GLN A 346 11.72 -11.47 -13.94
C GLN A 346 10.83 -12.09 -12.87
N ALA A 347 9.52 -12.09 -13.10
CA ALA A 347 8.52 -12.65 -12.20
C ALA A 347 7.62 -13.65 -12.93
N ARG A 348 7.36 -14.80 -12.30
CA ARG A 348 6.71 -15.97 -12.89
C ARG A 348 5.56 -16.46 -12.01
N GLN A 349 4.34 -16.52 -12.57
CA GLN A 349 3.19 -17.16 -11.93
C GLN A 349 3.08 -18.63 -12.39
N VAL A 350 3.04 -19.55 -11.42
CA VAL A 350 2.86 -20.98 -11.64
C VAL A 350 1.64 -21.47 -10.86
N PRO A 351 0.48 -21.65 -11.53
CA PRO A 351 -0.64 -22.40 -10.98
C PRO A 351 -0.46 -23.92 -11.11
N ASP A 352 -1.06 -24.66 -10.17
CA ASP A 352 -1.44 -26.08 -10.29
C ASP A 352 -2.88 -26.30 -9.75
N GLY A 353 -3.54 -27.37 -10.22
CA GLY A 353 -4.92 -27.70 -9.86
C GLY A 353 -5.96 -26.69 -10.34
N ALA A 354 -6.92 -26.38 -9.47
CA ALA A 354 -8.05 -25.47 -9.72
C ALA A 354 -7.77 -24.02 -9.28
N ALA A 355 -6.54 -23.53 -9.49
CA ALA A 355 -6.11 -22.19 -9.11
C ALA A 355 -6.75 -21.09 -9.99
N ASN A 356 -7.96 -20.65 -9.63
CA ASN A 356 -8.67 -19.57 -10.30
C ASN A 356 -7.97 -18.20 -10.11
N GLY A 357 -8.04 -17.34 -11.13
CA GLY A 357 -7.54 -15.95 -11.11
C GLY A 357 -6.01 -15.81 -11.04
N PHE A 358 -5.27 -16.87 -11.35
CA PHE A 358 -3.82 -16.95 -11.21
C PHE A 358 -3.22 -17.70 -12.41
N PRO A 359 -3.17 -17.06 -13.60
CA PRO A 359 -2.78 -17.72 -14.84
C PRO A 359 -1.30 -18.12 -14.85
N ARG A 360 -0.92 -19.03 -15.75
CA ARG A 360 0.51 -19.27 -16.03
C ARG A 360 1.03 -18.20 -16.98
N ALA A 361 1.75 -17.24 -16.42
CA ALA A 361 2.30 -16.11 -17.14
C ALA A 361 3.59 -15.60 -16.49
N ASP A 362 4.40 -14.90 -17.28
CA ASP A 362 5.69 -14.33 -16.90
C ASP A 362 5.70 -12.82 -17.20
N ILE A 363 6.46 -12.03 -16.43
CA ILE A 363 6.71 -10.62 -16.70
C ILE A 363 8.17 -10.25 -16.40
N GLU A 364 8.84 -9.65 -17.37
CA GLU A 364 10.15 -9.02 -17.20
C GLU A 364 9.98 -7.51 -17.04
N THR A 365 10.59 -6.93 -16.01
CA THR A 365 10.62 -5.49 -15.75
C THR A 365 12.06 -4.99 -15.84
N GLN A 366 12.26 -3.86 -16.51
CA GLN A 366 13.56 -3.20 -16.67
C GLN A 366 13.39 -1.70 -16.41
N ALA A 367 14.19 -1.13 -15.51
CA ALA A 367 14.04 0.27 -15.12
C ALA A 367 15.35 0.97 -14.75
N PHE A 368 15.34 2.29 -14.88
CA PHE A 368 16.37 3.18 -14.34
C PHE A 368 15.75 4.47 -13.81
N TYR A 369 16.33 5.06 -12.77
CA TYR A 369 15.92 6.36 -12.24
C TYR A 369 17.09 7.29 -11.93
N LEU A 370 16.79 8.58 -11.93
CA LEU A 370 17.65 9.65 -11.45
C LEU A 370 16.78 10.70 -10.75
N ASP A 371 17.13 11.08 -9.52
CA ASP A 371 16.56 12.21 -8.79
C ASP A 371 17.70 13.15 -8.39
N ASN A 372 17.59 14.40 -8.81
CA ASN A 372 18.58 15.45 -8.60
C ASN A 372 17.98 16.52 -7.67
N THR A 373 18.49 16.65 -6.46
CA THR A 373 18.11 17.71 -5.52
C THR A 373 19.22 18.77 -5.50
N LEU A 374 18.88 19.99 -5.94
CA LEU A 374 19.75 21.16 -5.95
C LEU A 374 19.38 22.07 -4.78
N THR A 375 20.33 22.39 -3.91
CA THR A 375 20.09 23.10 -2.65
C THR A 375 20.97 24.35 -2.58
N VAL A 376 20.36 25.53 -2.45
CA VAL A 376 21.05 26.83 -2.50
C VAL A 376 20.61 27.79 -1.39
N GLY A 377 21.49 28.73 -1.03
CA GLY A 377 21.19 29.80 -0.08
C GLY A 377 21.52 29.47 1.38
N HIS A 378 21.08 30.35 2.28
CA HIS A 378 21.32 30.30 3.73
C HIS A 378 20.08 30.78 4.49
N PHE A 379 19.96 30.47 5.78
CA PHE A 379 18.78 30.84 6.56
C PHE A 379 18.66 32.37 6.72
N LEU A 380 17.45 32.83 7.06
CA LEU A 380 17.18 34.25 7.36
C LEU A 380 18.04 34.77 8.52
N ALA A 381 18.43 33.89 9.46
CA ALA A 381 19.31 34.22 10.58
C ALA A 381 20.73 34.61 10.13
N ASP A 382 21.21 34.02 9.03
CA ASP A 382 22.54 34.27 8.45
C ASP A 382 22.54 35.49 7.49
N GLY A 383 21.41 36.21 7.40
CA GLY A 383 21.19 37.27 6.41
C GLY A 383 20.84 36.75 5.01
N GLY A 384 20.57 35.45 4.86
CA GLY A 384 20.09 34.84 3.61
C GLY A 384 18.61 35.10 3.34
N ALA A 385 18.07 34.40 2.35
CA ALA A 385 16.65 34.44 1.97
C ALA A 385 15.87 33.18 2.40
N GLY A 386 16.49 32.33 3.24
CA GLY A 386 16.13 30.93 3.38
C GLY A 386 16.90 30.05 2.40
N GLU A 387 17.05 28.79 2.76
CA GLU A 387 17.62 27.74 1.90
C GLU A 387 16.52 27.21 0.97
N LEU A 388 16.85 26.94 -0.30
CA LEU A 388 15.91 26.54 -1.35
C LEU A 388 16.35 25.23 -1.98
N ASP A 389 15.47 24.23 -1.93
CA ASP A 389 15.64 22.91 -2.53
C ASP A 389 14.81 22.80 -3.82
N LEU A 390 15.45 22.50 -4.95
CA LEU A 390 14.81 22.12 -6.22
C LEU A 390 15.11 20.65 -6.51
N GLY A 391 14.14 19.78 -6.28
CA GLY A 391 14.17 18.37 -6.67
C GLY A 391 13.62 18.17 -8.07
N LEU A 392 14.39 17.54 -8.96
CA LEU A 392 14.01 17.14 -10.30
C LEU A 392 14.35 15.67 -10.49
N GLY A 393 13.35 14.81 -10.70
CA GLY A 393 13.58 13.38 -10.87
C GLY A 393 12.71 12.73 -11.92
N ALA A 394 13.18 11.59 -12.43
CA ALA A 394 12.41 10.72 -13.31
C ALA A 394 12.88 9.26 -13.19
N ARG A 395 11.92 8.34 -13.30
CA ARG A 395 12.17 6.92 -13.57
C ARG A 395 11.60 6.56 -14.94
N TYR A 396 12.30 5.70 -15.67
CA TYR A 396 11.76 4.97 -16.82
C TYR A 396 11.57 3.51 -16.39
N ASP A 397 10.40 2.95 -16.67
CA ASP A 397 10.07 1.53 -16.49
C ASP A 397 9.60 0.97 -17.85
N ARG A 398 10.14 -0.17 -18.25
CA ARG A 398 9.60 -1.04 -19.31
C ARG A 398 9.20 -2.36 -18.69
N TYR A 399 8.10 -2.95 -19.15
CA TYR A 399 7.70 -4.31 -18.81
C TYR A 399 7.23 -5.06 -20.06
N ASP A 400 7.61 -6.32 -20.13
CA ASP A 400 7.26 -7.27 -21.18
C ASP A 400 6.63 -8.49 -20.51
N ALA A 401 5.35 -8.74 -20.77
CA ALA A 401 4.60 -9.83 -20.17
C ALA A 401 4.20 -10.87 -21.22
N GLU A 402 4.27 -12.15 -20.86
CA GLU A 402 3.93 -13.29 -21.71
C GLU A 402 2.93 -14.22 -21.00
N GLY A 403 1.86 -14.61 -21.71
CA GLY A 403 0.85 -15.54 -21.21
C GLY A 403 0.76 -16.78 -22.09
N ARG A 404 0.67 -17.97 -21.47
CA ARG A 404 0.83 -19.29 -22.12
C ARG A 404 0.14 -19.47 -23.48
N GLU A 405 -1.06 -18.91 -23.67
CA GLU A 405 -1.85 -19.01 -24.91
C GLU A 405 -2.47 -17.65 -25.31
N SER A 406 -1.82 -16.54 -24.94
CA SER A 406 -2.26 -15.15 -25.23
C SER A 406 -1.22 -14.39 -26.07
N ARG A 407 -1.49 -13.12 -26.38
CA ARG A 407 -0.48 -12.20 -26.94
C ARG A 407 0.38 -11.63 -25.82
N ASN A 408 1.65 -11.33 -26.12
CA ASN A 408 2.49 -10.54 -25.23
C ASN A 408 1.88 -9.16 -24.98
N SER A 409 2.13 -8.61 -23.79
CA SER A 409 1.80 -7.23 -23.43
C SER A 409 3.10 -6.49 -23.12
N THR A 410 3.52 -5.62 -24.04
CA THR A 410 4.79 -4.88 -23.95
C THR A 410 4.51 -3.41 -23.75
N GLU A 411 4.82 -2.87 -22.57
CA GLU A 411 4.47 -1.51 -22.18
C GLU A 411 5.62 -0.75 -21.52
N ASN A 412 5.52 0.59 -21.48
CA ASN A 412 6.55 1.42 -20.86
C ASN A 412 6.02 2.76 -20.35
N ARG A 413 6.62 3.27 -19.27
CA ARG A 413 6.23 4.55 -18.63
C ARG A 413 7.47 5.36 -18.25
N VAL A 414 7.29 6.69 -18.27
CA VAL A 414 8.17 7.63 -17.57
C VAL A 414 7.38 8.24 -16.41
N SER A 415 7.97 8.23 -15.21
CA SER A 415 7.40 8.76 -13.98
C SER A 415 8.21 9.97 -13.49
N PRO A 416 7.95 11.20 -13.98
CA PRO A 416 8.64 12.40 -13.52
C PRO A 416 8.14 12.88 -12.15
N ARG A 417 9.03 13.53 -11.38
CA ARG A 417 8.66 14.39 -10.24
C ARG A 417 9.44 15.71 -10.23
N VAL A 418 8.79 16.75 -9.72
CA VAL A 418 9.35 18.07 -9.43
C VAL A 418 8.98 18.44 -7.99
N ARG A 419 9.94 18.90 -7.20
CA ARG A 419 9.75 19.32 -5.81
C ARG A 419 10.41 20.67 -5.59
N LEU A 420 9.74 21.56 -4.88
CA LEU A 420 10.28 22.81 -4.34
C LEU A 420 10.15 22.77 -2.82
N GLY A 421 11.28 22.85 -2.12
CA GLY A 421 11.33 23.06 -0.67
C GLY A 421 11.93 24.42 -0.36
N TRP A 422 11.39 25.16 0.62
CA TRP A 422 11.95 26.42 1.09
C TRP A 422 12.03 26.41 2.61
N ARG A 423 13.22 26.69 3.13
CA ARG A 423 13.58 26.61 4.54
C ARG A 423 14.08 27.97 5.02
N PRO A 424 13.18 28.91 5.40
CA PRO A 424 13.56 30.22 5.91
C PRO A 424 14.39 30.14 7.21
N THR A 425 14.14 29.12 8.03
CA THR A 425 14.83 28.86 9.30
C THR A 425 15.03 27.35 9.47
N GLU A 426 15.94 26.94 10.36
CA GLU A 426 16.07 25.54 10.78
C GLU A 426 14.75 24.94 11.31
N SER A 427 13.91 25.80 11.89
CA SER A 427 12.63 25.47 12.51
C SER A 427 11.43 25.41 11.56
N LEU A 428 11.57 25.78 10.28
CA LEU A 428 10.45 25.82 9.33
C LEU A 428 10.88 25.42 7.91
N MET A 429 10.19 24.44 7.35
CA MET A 429 10.26 24.02 5.96
C MET A 429 8.86 24.07 5.35
N LEU A 430 8.71 24.76 4.21
CA LEU A 430 7.53 24.67 3.35
C LEU A 430 7.90 23.84 2.11
N TYR A 431 6.98 23.02 1.60
CA TYR A 431 7.19 22.31 0.33
C TYR A 431 5.97 22.30 -0.57
N SER A 432 6.23 22.19 -1.88
CA SER A 432 5.23 21.94 -2.91
C SER A 432 5.84 21.04 -3.99
N GLY A 433 5.06 20.12 -4.55
CA GLY A 433 5.55 19.17 -5.54
C GLY A 433 4.48 18.69 -6.51
N TYR A 434 4.97 18.20 -7.66
CA TYR A 434 4.21 17.47 -8.66
C TYR A 434 4.91 16.14 -8.93
N ALA A 435 4.16 15.05 -8.99
CA ALA A 435 4.68 13.75 -9.38
C ALA A 435 3.65 12.97 -10.20
N GLU A 436 4.11 12.25 -11.23
CA GLU A 436 3.30 11.20 -11.86
C GLU A 436 3.72 9.83 -11.31
N ALA A 437 2.72 8.97 -11.06
CA ALA A 437 2.90 7.60 -10.65
C ALA A 437 1.97 6.66 -11.41
N PHE A 438 2.31 5.37 -11.45
CA PHE A 438 1.58 4.40 -12.27
C PHE A 438 1.50 3.01 -11.61
N ARG A 439 0.63 2.19 -12.18
CA ARG A 439 0.58 0.74 -11.96
C ARG A 439 0.52 0.01 -13.30
N ALA A 440 1.46 -0.92 -13.51
CA ALA A 440 1.37 -1.89 -14.59
C ALA A 440 0.18 -2.86 -14.37
N PRO A 441 -0.46 -3.34 -15.44
CA PRO A 441 -1.41 -4.45 -15.33
C PRO A 441 -0.77 -5.68 -14.67
N GLY A 442 -1.49 -6.31 -13.75
CA GLY A 442 -1.07 -7.57 -13.14
C GLY A 442 -1.26 -8.74 -14.09
N LEU A 443 -0.44 -9.79 -13.94
CA LEU A 443 -0.52 -11.00 -14.76
C LEU A 443 -1.92 -11.64 -14.77
N SER A 444 -2.63 -11.63 -13.65
CA SER A 444 -4.04 -12.05 -13.55
C SER A 444 -5.00 -11.18 -14.38
N GLU A 445 -4.77 -9.87 -14.47
CA GLU A 445 -5.63 -8.94 -15.23
C GLU A 445 -5.39 -9.09 -16.74
N LEU A 446 -4.13 -9.33 -17.15
CA LEU A 446 -3.74 -9.58 -18.53
C LEU A 446 -4.20 -10.95 -19.05
N TYR A 447 -4.09 -12.00 -18.23
CA TYR A 447 -4.05 -13.39 -18.70
C TYR A 447 -4.99 -14.39 -18.02
N ALA A 448 -5.82 -13.99 -17.05
CA ALA A 448 -6.82 -14.91 -16.50
C ALA A 448 -7.75 -15.43 -17.60
N SER A 449 -8.00 -16.73 -17.60
CA SER A 449 -8.81 -17.46 -18.58
C SER A 449 -9.70 -18.54 -17.94
N GLU A 450 -9.62 -18.66 -16.63
CA GLU A 450 -10.28 -19.66 -15.81
C GLU A 450 -11.76 -19.32 -15.62
N ARG A 451 -12.56 -20.26 -15.08
CA ARG A 451 -13.97 -19.99 -14.78
C ARG A 451 -14.09 -19.05 -13.57
N HIS A 452 -14.57 -17.83 -13.78
CA HIS A 452 -14.85 -16.87 -12.72
C HIS A 452 -15.94 -17.40 -11.77
N PHE A 453 -17.11 -17.78 -12.30
CA PHE A 453 -18.21 -18.39 -11.52
C PHE A 453 -19.05 -19.37 -12.34
N ALA A 454 -19.77 -20.27 -11.65
CA ALA A 454 -20.67 -21.23 -12.28
C ALA A 454 -22.02 -20.59 -12.64
N GLY A 455 -22.65 -21.07 -13.72
CA GLY A 455 -23.93 -20.57 -14.20
C GLY A 455 -25.07 -20.87 -13.24
N PHE A 456 -26.09 -20.01 -13.23
CA PHE A 456 -27.21 -20.10 -12.30
C PHE A 456 -28.55 -19.74 -12.96
N CYS A 457 -29.63 -20.36 -12.48
CA CYS A 457 -30.99 -20.19 -12.99
C CYS A 457 -31.85 -19.40 -12.00
N PRO A 458 -32.00 -18.07 -12.13
CA PRO A 458 -32.93 -17.30 -11.30
C PRO A 458 -34.40 -17.61 -11.60
N SER A 459 -34.72 -18.39 -12.66
CA SER A 459 -36.04 -18.99 -12.85
C SER A 459 -35.96 -20.30 -13.65
N PRO A 460 -36.99 -21.17 -13.63
CA PRO A 460 -37.02 -22.41 -14.41
C PRO A 460 -36.95 -22.24 -15.95
N PHE A 461 -37.07 -21.00 -16.45
CA PHE A 461 -37.09 -20.68 -17.88
C PHE A 461 -35.97 -19.72 -18.30
N PHE A 462 -35.07 -19.35 -17.38
CA PHE A 462 -33.99 -18.40 -17.64
C PHE A 462 -32.78 -18.72 -16.76
N CYS A 463 -31.66 -19.01 -17.41
CA CYS A 463 -30.38 -19.35 -16.78
C CYS A 463 -29.25 -18.55 -17.43
N PHE A 464 -28.30 -18.11 -16.61
CA PHE A 464 -27.02 -17.59 -17.07
C PHE A 464 -26.02 -18.75 -17.28
N PRO A 465 -25.12 -18.67 -18.27
CA PRO A 465 -24.06 -19.65 -18.48
C PRO A 465 -22.99 -19.59 -17.37
N ASP A 466 -22.11 -20.59 -17.32
CA ASP A 466 -20.82 -20.47 -16.64
C ASP A 466 -20.06 -19.25 -17.17
N ASN A 467 -19.46 -18.47 -16.26
CA ASN A 467 -18.76 -17.24 -16.61
C ASN A 467 -17.24 -17.44 -16.54
N PHE A 468 -16.53 -17.05 -17.60
CA PHE A 468 -15.08 -17.23 -17.75
C PHE A 468 -14.34 -15.90 -17.86
N TRP A 469 -13.13 -15.85 -17.32
CA TRP A 469 -12.21 -14.75 -17.59
C TRP A 469 -11.79 -14.74 -19.06
N VAL A 470 -11.65 -13.54 -19.63
CA VAL A 470 -11.20 -13.31 -21.01
C VAL A 470 -9.92 -12.47 -20.95
N PRO A 471 -8.75 -13.01 -21.33
CA PRO A 471 -7.49 -12.29 -21.35
C PRO A 471 -7.58 -10.94 -22.07
N ASN A 472 -6.94 -9.92 -21.52
CA ASN A 472 -6.83 -8.60 -22.13
C ASN A 472 -5.36 -8.11 -22.14
N PRO A 473 -4.54 -8.60 -23.09
CA PRO A 473 -3.15 -8.14 -23.25
C PRO A 473 -3.04 -6.70 -23.77
N ASP A 474 -4.16 -6.06 -24.14
CA ASP A 474 -4.23 -4.67 -24.59
C ASP A 474 -4.52 -3.68 -23.43
N LEU A 475 -4.50 -4.15 -22.18
CA LEU A 475 -4.64 -3.30 -20.99
C LEU A 475 -3.52 -2.28 -20.90
N GLN A 476 -3.90 -1.01 -20.71
CA GLN A 476 -2.97 0.06 -20.44
C GLN A 476 -2.69 0.18 -18.92
N PRO A 477 -1.56 0.81 -18.53
CA PRO A 477 -1.23 1.00 -17.12
C PRO A 477 -2.14 2.05 -16.47
N GLU A 478 -2.54 1.83 -15.22
CA GLU A 478 -3.22 2.88 -14.44
C GLU A 478 -2.25 4.04 -14.19
N THR A 479 -2.73 5.27 -14.25
CA THR A 479 -1.88 6.46 -14.08
C THR A 479 -2.44 7.42 -13.05
N SER A 480 -1.55 8.15 -12.38
CA SER A 480 -1.91 9.18 -11.40
C SER A 480 -0.97 10.39 -11.51
N ARG A 481 -1.53 11.56 -11.28
CA ARG A 481 -0.85 12.87 -11.26
C ARG A 481 -1.20 13.56 -9.96
N THR A 482 -0.21 13.77 -9.10
CA THR A 482 -0.40 14.29 -7.76
C THR A 482 0.26 15.65 -7.61
N HIS A 483 -0.52 16.65 -7.21
CA HIS A 483 0.00 17.87 -6.61
C HIS A 483 -0.08 17.73 -5.09
N GLU A 484 1.03 17.89 -4.38
CA GLU A 484 1.07 17.92 -2.91
C GLU A 484 1.73 19.21 -2.44
N SER A 485 1.26 19.79 -1.35
CA SER A 485 1.90 20.93 -0.70
C SER A 485 1.72 20.85 0.81
N GLY A 486 2.76 21.20 1.56
CA GLY A 486 2.78 21.01 3.00
C GLY A 486 3.88 21.79 3.70
N PHE A 487 4.01 21.55 5.00
CA PHE A 487 5.04 22.14 5.83
C PHE A 487 5.47 21.21 6.97
N SER A 488 6.69 21.46 7.45
CA SER A 488 7.29 20.88 8.65
C SER A 488 7.77 22.05 9.50
N TRP A 489 7.29 22.16 10.74
CA TRP A 489 7.65 23.20 11.70
C TRP A 489 8.05 22.55 13.02
N ARG A 490 9.20 22.92 13.60
CA ARG A 490 9.63 22.44 14.92
C ARG A 490 10.30 23.57 15.69
N ALA A 491 9.73 23.97 16.83
CA ALA A 491 10.25 25.05 17.65
C ALA A 491 9.94 24.81 19.13
N GLY A 492 11.01 24.74 19.94
CA GLY A 492 10.90 24.39 21.36
C GLY A 492 10.20 23.05 21.56
N ASP A 493 9.21 23.03 22.44
CA ASP A 493 8.43 21.84 22.81
C ASP A 493 7.57 21.24 21.69
N TRP A 494 7.40 21.94 20.55
CA TRP A 494 6.38 21.60 19.54
C TRP A 494 6.97 21.18 18.20
N GLY A 495 6.37 20.15 17.60
CA GLY A 495 6.52 19.79 16.19
C GLY A 495 5.17 19.73 15.48
N VAL A 496 5.10 20.21 14.25
CA VAL A 496 3.92 20.10 13.37
C VAL A 496 4.39 19.72 11.98
N ARG A 497 3.80 18.68 11.39
CA ARG A 497 3.91 18.40 9.95
C ARG A 497 2.51 18.25 9.38
N ALA A 498 2.22 18.92 8.26
CA ALA A 498 0.93 18.75 7.58
C ALA A 498 1.09 18.95 6.07
N SER A 499 0.26 18.26 5.28
CA SER A 499 0.15 18.49 3.84
C SER A 499 -1.27 18.30 3.32
N TYR A 500 -1.54 18.91 2.17
CA TYR A 500 -2.73 18.73 1.35
C TYR A 500 -2.32 18.15 0.00
N PHE A 501 -3.12 17.22 -0.54
CA PHE A 501 -2.90 16.61 -1.86
C PHE A 501 -4.15 16.69 -2.75
N ASP A 502 -3.93 16.89 -4.05
CA ASP A 502 -4.91 16.69 -5.16
C ASP A 502 -4.29 15.68 -6.13
N THR A 503 -4.88 14.49 -6.22
CA THR A 503 -4.45 13.40 -7.10
C THR A 503 -5.53 13.16 -8.14
N ARG A 504 -5.15 13.24 -9.41
CA ARG A 504 -6.00 12.85 -10.55
C ARG A 504 -5.46 11.56 -11.10
N ALA A 505 -6.30 10.53 -11.11
CA ALA A 505 -5.93 9.24 -11.65
C ALA A 505 -6.85 8.88 -12.82
N ASP A 506 -6.25 8.32 -13.85
CA ASP A 506 -6.86 8.02 -15.15
C ASP A 506 -6.50 6.57 -15.52
N ASP A 507 -7.37 5.93 -16.30
CA ASP A 507 -7.19 4.58 -16.86
C ASP A 507 -7.15 3.44 -15.81
N PHE A 508 -7.93 3.55 -14.72
CA PHE A 508 -8.07 2.46 -13.73
C PHE A 508 -8.58 1.16 -14.36
N ILE A 509 -7.93 0.06 -14.01
CA ILE A 509 -8.29 -1.30 -14.44
C ILE A 509 -9.36 -1.81 -13.47
N ASP A 510 -10.58 -2.01 -13.97
CA ASP A 510 -11.68 -2.63 -13.22
C ASP A 510 -12.27 -3.82 -13.99
N THR A 511 -13.05 -4.64 -13.30
CA THR A 511 -13.57 -5.92 -13.77
C THR A 511 -14.97 -5.77 -14.38
N THR A 512 -15.04 -5.75 -15.71
CA THR A 512 -16.32 -5.76 -16.44
C THR A 512 -16.86 -7.20 -16.54
N VAL A 513 -18.07 -7.43 -16.04
CA VAL A 513 -18.76 -8.74 -16.08
C VAL A 513 -19.96 -8.68 -17.03
N ASP A 514 -19.95 -9.49 -18.10
CA ASP A 514 -21.14 -9.75 -18.91
C ASP A 514 -21.73 -11.12 -18.53
N ILE A 515 -22.73 -11.08 -17.65
CA ILE A 515 -23.44 -12.28 -17.16
C ILE A 515 -24.27 -12.92 -18.29
N MET A 516 -24.65 -12.19 -19.34
CA MET A 516 -25.40 -12.72 -20.49
C MET A 516 -24.47 -13.45 -21.48
N ALA A 517 -23.27 -12.90 -21.72
CA ALA A 517 -22.28 -13.53 -22.58
C ALA A 517 -21.50 -14.67 -21.90
N GLY A 518 -21.50 -14.71 -20.56
CA GLY A 518 -20.69 -15.67 -19.80
C GLY A 518 -19.21 -15.27 -19.74
N THR A 519 -18.92 -13.96 -19.76
CA THR A 519 -17.55 -13.43 -19.76
C THR A 519 -17.30 -12.46 -18.62
N THR A 520 -16.04 -12.39 -18.19
CA THR A 520 -15.49 -11.35 -17.31
C THR A 520 -14.16 -10.90 -17.91
N GLN A 521 -13.92 -9.59 -17.97
CA GLN A 521 -12.68 -9.04 -18.51
C GLN A 521 -12.22 -7.82 -17.70
N ALA A 522 -10.91 -7.75 -17.43
CA ALA A 522 -10.30 -6.55 -16.87
C ALA A 522 -10.16 -5.48 -17.96
N THR A 523 -10.55 -4.24 -17.65
CA THR A 523 -10.70 -3.14 -18.62
C THR A 523 -10.33 -1.80 -18.00
N ASN A 524 -9.60 -0.94 -18.71
CA ASN A 524 -9.40 0.46 -18.31
C ASN A 524 -10.72 1.24 -18.48
N VAL A 525 -11.34 1.68 -17.38
CA VAL A 525 -12.71 2.27 -17.42
C VAL A 525 -12.92 3.53 -16.58
N SER A 526 -12.28 3.67 -15.41
CA SER A 526 -12.61 4.75 -14.46
C SER A 526 -11.58 5.89 -14.47
N ARG A 527 -12.05 7.12 -14.22
CA ARG A 527 -11.21 8.32 -14.01
C ARG A 527 -11.59 8.99 -12.71
N ALA A 528 -10.66 9.07 -11.76
CA ALA A 528 -10.94 9.58 -10.42
C ALA A 528 -10.20 10.88 -10.09
N GLN A 529 -10.76 11.64 -9.16
CA GLN A 529 -10.06 12.66 -8.40
C GLN A 529 -10.13 12.27 -6.92
N LEU A 530 -8.97 12.22 -6.26
CA LEU A 530 -8.80 12.02 -4.84
C LEU A 530 -8.16 13.29 -4.26
N TRP A 531 -8.63 13.76 -3.12
CA TRP A 531 -7.99 14.87 -2.41
C TRP A 531 -8.13 14.68 -0.90
N GLY A 532 -7.28 15.37 -0.14
CA GLY A 532 -7.28 15.20 1.30
C GLY A 532 -6.12 15.90 1.98
N PHE A 533 -5.97 15.62 3.27
CA PHE A 533 -4.88 16.13 4.06
C PHE A 533 -4.38 15.07 5.05
N ASP A 534 -3.09 15.15 5.36
CA ASP A 534 -2.46 14.46 6.49
C ASP A 534 -1.91 15.53 7.44
N ALA A 535 -2.11 15.40 8.75
CA ALA A 535 -1.55 16.30 9.75
C ALA A 535 -1.10 15.54 11.00
N ARG A 536 0.06 15.94 11.55
CA ARG A 536 0.65 15.42 12.80
C ARG A 536 1.18 16.57 13.64
N LEU A 537 0.68 16.67 14.87
CA LEU A 537 1.15 17.53 15.94
C LEU A 537 1.91 16.65 16.95
N GLU A 538 3.10 17.07 17.37
CA GLU A 538 3.87 16.46 18.46
C GLU A 538 4.21 17.50 19.51
N TRP A 539 4.19 17.08 20.78
CA TRP A 539 4.50 17.92 21.93
C TRP A 539 5.36 17.16 22.93
N GLN A 540 6.53 17.72 23.26
CA GLN A 540 7.41 17.22 24.31
C GLN A 540 7.83 18.41 25.19
N PRO A 541 7.09 18.70 26.28
CA PRO A 541 7.35 19.88 27.08
C PRO A 541 8.72 19.84 27.77
N SER A 542 9.53 20.88 27.58
CA SER A 542 10.85 21.01 28.24
C SER A 542 10.77 21.00 29.78
N ALA A 543 9.60 21.35 30.34
CA ALA A 543 9.32 21.29 31.77
C ALA A 543 8.95 19.88 32.30
N LEU A 544 8.67 18.93 31.41
CA LEU A 544 8.36 17.52 31.71
C LEU A 544 8.85 16.64 30.54
N PRO A 545 10.17 16.57 30.29
CA PRO A 545 10.74 15.97 29.07
C PRO A 545 10.46 14.47 28.91
N GLN A 546 9.97 13.82 29.97
CA GLN A 546 9.52 12.43 29.98
C GLN A 546 8.15 12.21 29.32
N LEU A 547 7.37 13.27 29.13
CA LEU A 547 6.09 13.23 28.41
C LEU A 547 6.34 13.50 26.92
N ARG A 548 5.95 12.55 26.06
CA ARG A 548 5.74 12.78 24.61
C ARG A 548 4.27 12.61 24.30
N ALA A 549 3.62 13.66 23.82
CA ALA A 549 2.25 13.64 23.33
C ALA A 549 2.19 13.88 21.82
N PHE A 550 1.15 13.38 21.17
CA PHE A 550 0.86 13.67 19.76
C PHE A 550 -0.64 13.70 19.46
N ALA A 551 -0.98 14.35 18.36
CA ALA A 551 -2.27 14.26 17.69
C ALA A 551 -2.06 14.09 16.19
N GLY A 552 -2.72 13.10 15.59
CA GLY A 552 -2.79 12.89 14.15
C GLY A 552 -4.20 13.18 13.62
N LEU A 553 -4.31 13.67 12.39
CA LEU A 553 -5.56 13.80 11.63
C LEU A 553 -5.30 13.39 10.18
N ALA A 554 -6.27 12.72 9.56
CA ALA A 554 -6.28 12.51 8.11
C ALA A 554 -7.71 12.45 7.57
N GLU A 555 -7.89 12.92 6.34
CA GLU A 555 -9.13 12.78 5.56
C GLU A 555 -8.76 12.42 4.12
N VAL A 556 -9.55 11.55 3.48
CA VAL A 556 -9.50 11.32 2.03
C VAL A 556 -10.91 11.40 1.47
N SER A 557 -11.12 12.40 0.61
CA SER A 557 -12.33 12.60 -0.17
C SER A 557 -12.06 12.29 -1.64
N GLY A 558 -13.09 11.97 -2.42
CA GLY A 558 -12.89 11.59 -3.82
C GLY A 558 -14.17 11.41 -4.63
N LYS A 559 -14.05 11.56 -5.96
CA LYS A 559 -15.14 11.39 -6.92
C LYS A 559 -14.67 10.78 -8.23
N ASP A 560 -15.60 10.14 -8.94
CA ASP A 560 -15.45 9.87 -10.36
C ASP A 560 -15.55 11.18 -11.15
N ARG A 561 -14.79 11.31 -12.24
CA ARG A 561 -14.65 12.54 -13.04
C ARG A 561 -15.57 12.59 -14.26
N ASP A 562 -16.35 11.54 -14.50
CA ASP A 562 -17.22 11.37 -15.66
C ASP A 562 -18.70 11.40 -15.24
N SER A 563 -19.04 10.86 -14.07
CA SER A 563 -20.37 11.01 -13.45
C SER A 563 -20.48 12.17 -12.45
N ASP A 564 -19.34 12.68 -11.95
CA ASP A 564 -19.24 13.59 -10.79
C ASP A 564 -19.76 12.99 -9.45
N GLU A 565 -20.04 11.68 -9.42
CA GLU A 565 -20.48 10.97 -8.22
C GLU A 565 -19.29 10.69 -7.27
N PRO A 566 -19.47 10.78 -5.94
CA PRO A 566 -18.44 10.39 -4.98
C PRO A 566 -17.99 8.94 -5.17
N LEU A 567 -16.69 8.68 -5.02
CA LEU A 567 -16.18 7.30 -5.04
C LEU A 567 -16.80 6.54 -3.87
N GLY A 568 -17.30 5.32 -4.14
CA GLY A 568 -18.32 4.68 -3.30
C GLY A 568 -17.98 4.54 -1.81
N GLN A 569 -16.69 4.37 -1.46
CA GLN A 569 -16.21 4.24 -0.08
C GLN A 569 -14.85 4.93 0.11
N THR A 570 -14.82 6.24 0.27
CA THR A 570 -13.62 6.94 0.76
C THR A 570 -13.54 6.87 2.30
N THR A 571 -12.38 7.21 2.86
CA THR A 571 -12.12 7.07 4.30
C THR A 571 -12.65 8.29 5.07
N PRO A 572 -13.39 8.12 6.18
CA PRO A 572 -13.89 9.25 6.96
C PRO A 572 -12.74 10.11 7.51
N LEU A 573 -13.09 11.30 8.03
CA LEU A 573 -12.18 12.05 8.88
C LEU A 573 -11.80 11.18 10.09
N GLU A 574 -10.51 10.86 10.19
CA GLU A 574 -9.93 10.12 11.30
C GLU A 574 -9.00 11.01 12.11
N GLY A 575 -8.96 10.76 13.42
CA GLY A 575 -8.03 11.39 14.33
C GLY A 575 -7.40 10.39 15.28
N THR A 576 -6.12 10.56 15.56
CA THR A 576 -5.41 9.80 16.59
C THR A 576 -4.88 10.73 17.66
N LEU A 577 -4.87 10.28 18.91
CA LEU A 577 -4.20 10.96 20.03
C LEU A 577 -3.27 9.97 20.70
N GLY A 578 -2.18 10.46 21.27
CA GLY A 578 -1.29 9.66 22.10
C GLY A 578 -0.57 10.47 23.15
N ALA A 579 -0.23 9.82 24.25
CA ALA A 579 0.64 10.34 25.29
C ALA A 579 1.45 9.19 25.88
N ASP A 580 2.77 9.31 25.89
CA ASP A 580 3.71 8.41 26.55
C ASP A 580 4.45 9.15 27.65
N VAL A 581 4.58 8.53 28.81
CA VAL A 581 5.26 9.07 30.00
C VAL A 581 6.29 8.07 30.48
N ALA A 582 7.57 8.41 30.34
CA ALA A 582 8.65 7.69 31.01
C ALA A 582 8.64 8.01 32.53
N VAL A 583 8.77 6.99 33.36
CA VAL A 583 8.77 7.11 34.83
C VAL A 583 10.23 7.27 35.30
N PRO A 584 10.62 8.43 35.86
CA PRO A 584 12.02 8.72 36.18
C PRO A 584 12.66 7.68 37.11
N GLY A 585 13.80 7.11 36.71
CA GLY A 585 14.58 6.17 37.54
C GLY A 585 13.99 4.76 37.66
N HIS A 586 13.02 4.38 36.82
CA HIS A 586 12.34 3.09 36.87
C HIS A 586 12.35 2.30 35.54
N ASP A 587 12.98 2.85 34.49
CA ASP A 587 13.08 2.28 33.13
C ASP A 587 11.75 1.74 32.57
N LEU A 588 10.67 2.44 32.96
CA LEU A 588 9.27 2.13 32.72
C LEU A 588 8.65 3.27 31.92
N MET A 589 7.95 2.94 30.83
CA MET A 589 7.11 3.87 30.08
C MET A 589 5.66 3.42 30.16
N LEU A 590 4.77 4.36 30.49
CA LEU A 590 3.32 4.20 30.44
C LEU A 590 2.79 5.02 29.28
N GLY A 591 1.92 4.43 28.46
CA GLY A 591 1.37 5.09 27.28
C GLY A 591 -0.13 4.94 27.15
N TRP A 592 -0.72 5.92 26.47
CA TRP A 592 -2.11 5.94 26.02
C TRP A 592 -2.14 6.20 24.52
N ARG A 593 -3.09 5.58 23.83
CA ARG A 593 -3.44 5.82 22.44
C ARG A 593 -4.95 5.93 22.32
N ALA A 594 -5.43 6.75 21.40
CA ALA A 594 -6.83 6.80 21.01
C ALA A 594 -6.95 6.94 19.49
N ARG A 595 -7.94 6.26 18.89
CA ARG A 595 -8.33 6.44 17.48
C ARG A 595 -9.81 6.79 17.42
N PHE A 596 -10.11 7.84 16.68
CA PHE A 596 -11.46 8.33 16.41
C PHE A 596 -11.72 8.30 14.91
N ALA A 597 -12.95 7.96 14.52
CA ALA A 597 -13.42 8.10 13.15
C ALA A 597 -14.85 8.65 13.16
N GLU A 598 -15.17 9.55 12.23
CA GLU A 598 -16.53 10.02 12.01
C GLU A 598 -17.44 8.89 11.47
N SER A 599 -18.75 9.02 11.68
CA SER A 599 -19.75 8.16 11.03
C SER A 599 -19.74 8.37 9.52
N PHE A 600 -19.86 7.29 8.73
CA PHE A 600 -19.86 7.39 7.27
C PHE A 600 -20.90 6.47 6.61
N ASP A 601 -21.45 6.92 5.48
CA ASP A 601 -22.42 6.16 4.68
C ASP A 601 -21.71 5.11 3.82
N LYS A 602 -22.06 3.82 3.92
CA LYS A 602 -21.68 2.83 2.89
C LYS A 602 -22.56 3.00 1.65
N ARG A 603 -22.24 3.96 0.76
CA ARG A 603 -23.08 4.17 -0.44
C ARG A 603 -23.04 2.94 -1.35
N GLY A 604 -24.22 2.34 -1.54
CA GLY A 604 -24.42 1.02 -2.12
C GLY A 604 -25.43 0.18 -1.32
N SER A 605 -25.54 0.44 -0.01
CA SER A 605 -26.64 0.00 0.85
C SER A 605 -27.20 1.19 1.65
N ASP A 606 -28.32 0.99 2.36
CA ASP A 606 -28.89 1.99 3.28
C ASP A 606 -28.18 2.00 4.66
N GLU A 607 -26.97 1.45 4.78
CA GLU A 607 -26.29 1.21 6.05
C GLU A 607 -25.14 2.21 6.31
N ALA A 608 -25.43 3.24 7.11
CA ALA A 608 -24.40 4.12 7.65
C ALA A 608 -23.67 3.44 8.83
N LEU A 609 -22.34 3.42 8.82
CA LEU A 609 -21.56 2.95 9.96
C LEU A 609 -21.41 4.05 11.01
N PRO A 610 -21.65 3.75 12.30
CA PRO A 610 -21.52 4.73 13.37
C PRO A 610 -20.06 5.06 13.64
N GLY A 611 -19.78 6.34 13.91
CA GLY A 611 -18.47 6.79 14.34
C GLY A 611 -18.04 6.14 15.67
N TYR A 612 -16.74 6.00 15.86
CA TYR A 612 -16.16 5.35 17.03
C TYR A 612 -15.05 6.17 17.67
N GLY A 613 -14.83 5.90 18.96
CA GLY A 613 -13.62 6.27 19.70
C GLY A 613 -13.11 5.01 20.38
N LEU A 614 -11.90 4.59 20.03
CA LEU A 614 -11.18 3.49 20.64
C LEU A 614 -10.07 4.04 21.52
N HIS A 615 -9.79 3.37 22.63
CA HIS A 615 -8.73 3.74 23.56
C HIS A 615 -7.89 2.49 23.88
N ASP A 616 -6.58 2.59 23.70
CA ASP A 616 -5.61 1.57 24.08
C ASP A 616 -4.72 2.12 25.20
N LEU A 617 -4.31 1.25 26.12
CA LEU A 617 -3.28 1.53 27.12
C LEU A 617 -2.07 0.63 26.86
N GLN A 618 -0.87 1.17 27.01
CA GLN A 618 0.38 0.45 26.77
C GLN A 618 1.38 0.65 27.90
N LEU A 619 2.26 -0.33 28.09
CA LEU A 619 3.35 -0.34 29.05
C LEU A 619 4.57 -0.96 28.38
N ALA A 620 5.74 -0.38 28.58
CA ALA A 620 7.04 -1.01 28.29
C ALA A 620 7.95 -0.82 29.51
N TRP A 621 8.61 -1.88 29.97
CA TRP A 621 9.42 -1.84 31.19
C TRP A 621 10.68 -2.70 31.07
N GLN A 622 11.84 -2.08 31.21
CA GLN A 622 13.13 -2.76 31.33
C GLN A 622 13.39 -3.11 32.80
N ILE A 623 12.81 -4.23 33.25
CA ILE A 623 12.93 -4.74 34.64
C ILE A 623 14.40 -4.92 35.03
N THR A 624 15.23 -5.39 34.09
CA THR A 624 16.71 -5.38 34.20
C THR A 624 17.30 -5.14 32.81
N PRO A 625 18.62 -4.82 32.67
CA PRO A 625 19.27 -4.75 31.37
C PRO A 625 19.06 -5.97 30.46
N SER A 626 18.80 -7.15 31.03
CA SER A 626 18.55 -8.43 30.35
C SER A 626 17.12 -8.97 30.47
N LEU A 627 16.17 -8.16 30.93
CA LEU A 627 14.75 -8.51 30.94
C LEU A 627 13.91 -7.26 30.72
N ASP A 628 13.36 -7.15 29.51
CA ASP A 628 12.30 -6.20 29.16
C ASP A 628 10.95 -6.91 29.02
N THR A 629 9.87 -6.15 29.19
CA THR A 629 8.50 -6.59 28.97
C THR A 629 7.67 -5.47 28.36
N ALA A 630 6.74 -5.80 27.47
CA ALA A 630 5.77 -4.87 26.91
C ALA A 630 4.36 -5.46 26.98
N MET A 631 3.37 -4.61 27.24
CA MET A 631 1.96 -5.00 27.35
C MET A 631 1.09 -3.91 26.71
N ARG A 632 0.07 -4.32 25.96
CA ARG A 632 -0.91 -3.42 25.34
C ARG A 632 -2.33 -3.94 25.58
N LEU A 633 -3.12 -3.20 26.34
CA LEU A 633 -4.55 -3.47 26.53
C LEU A 633 -5.34 -2.64 25.52
N ARG A 634 -5.95 -3.32 24.55
CA ARG A 634 -6.69 -2.68 23.44
C ARG A 634 -8.16 -2.47 23.77
N ASN A 635 -8.76 -1.43 23.19
CA ASN A 635 -10.19 -1.12 23.32
C ASN A 635 -10.70 -1.16 24.78
N VAL A 636 -10.04 -0.42 25.69
CA VAL A 636 -10.26 -0.49 27.15
C VAL A 636 -11.67 -0.08 27.62
N THR A 637 -12.49 0.47 26.72
CA THR A 637 -13.88 0.86 26.93
C THR A 637 -14.90 -0.17 26.41
N ASP A 638 -14.43 -1.32 25.89
CA ASP A 638 -15.22 -2.35 25.18
C ASP A 638 -16.19 -1.75 24.15
N LYS A 639 -15.70 -0.80 23.36
CA LYS A 639 -16.50 -0.12 22.35
C LYS A 639 -16.74 -1.08 21.18
N VAL A 640 -18.01 -1.46 20.95
CA VAL A 640 -18.42 -2.07 19.67
C VAL A 640 -18.21 -1.07 18.53
N TRP A 641 -17.47 -1.50 17.51
CA TRP A 641 -17.06 -0.72 16.34
C TRP A 641 -16.97 -1.59 15.09
N TYR A 642 -16.96 -0.96 13.92
CA TYR A 642 -16.83 -1.62 12.63
C TYR A 642 -15.70 -0.96 11.85
N ARG A 643 -14.84 -1.78 11.21
CA ARG A 643 -13.78 -1.26 10.34
C ARG A 643 -14.41 -0.52 9.16
N PRO A 644 -13.96 0.70 8.80
CA PRO A 644 -14.28 1.26 7.51
C PRO A 644 -13.72 0.32 6.44
N MET A 645 -14.59 -0.23 5.58
CA MET A 645 -14.11 -0.91 4.39
C MET A 645 -13.67 0.16 3.40
N ALA A 646 -12.36 0.28 3.20
CA ALA A 646 -11.82 1.08 2.12
C ALA A 646 -11.92 0.27 0.82
N VAL A 647 -13.05 0.38 0.11
CA VAL A 647 -13.10 -0.04 -1.30
C VAL A 647 -12.28 0.98 -2.08
N SER A 648 -11.09 0.55 -2.45
CA SER A 648 -10.17 1.27 -3.31
C SER A 648 -10.81 1.63 -4.65
N VAL A 649 -10.25 2.65 -5.32
CA VAL A 649 -10.71 3.07 -6.66
C VAL A 649 -10.68 1.92 -7.69
N THR A 650 -9.80 0.93 -7.50
CA THR A 650 -9.90 -0.39 -8.13
C THR A 650 -10.98 -1.22 -7.44
N GLY A 651 -12.11 -1.48 -8.13
CA GLY A 651 -13.15 -2.41 -7.66
C GLY A 651 -14.52 -1.78 -7.37
N ALA A 652 -15.02 -0.92 -8.25
CA ALA A 652 -16.39 -0.36 -8.19
C ALA A 652 -17.46 -1.38 -8.63
N ALA A 653 -17.30 -2.65 -8.24
CA ALA A 653 -18.17 -3.73 -8.63
C ALA A 653 -19.59 -3.54 -8.06
N CYS A 654 -20.57 -3.38 -8.95
CA CYS A 654 -21.98 -3.45 -8.59
C CYS A 654 -22.27 -4.82 -7.97
N SER A 655 -22.37 -4.88 -6.64
CA SER A 655 -22.68 -6.11 -5.94
C SER A 655 -24.06 -6.61 -6.39
N PRO A 656 -24.22 -7.89 -6.78
CA PRO A 656 -25.55 -8.45 -7.01
C PRO A 656 -26.36 -8.35 -5.71
N PRO A 657 -27.68 -8.13 -5.78
CA PRO A 657 -28.51 -8.01 -4.58
C PRO A 657 -28.38 -9.29 -3.74
N SER A 658 -28.12 -9.14 -2.46
CA SER A 658 -28.03 -10.24 -1.51
C SER A 658 -29.34 -11.02 -1.49
N ILE A 659 -29.31 -12.26 -2.00
CA ILE A 659 -30.47 -13.14 -2.00
C ILE A 659 -30.76 -13.52 -0.55
N CYS A 660 -31.87 -13.02 0.01
CA CYS A 660 -32.33 -13.42 1.32
C CYS A 660 -32.71 -14.92 1.29
N SER A 661 -31.83 -15.77 1.83
CA SER A 661 -31.96 -17.24 1.85
C SER A 661 -32.99 -17.71 2.89
N GLY A 662 -34.27 -17.40 2.64
CA GLY A 662 -35.40 -17.95 3.39
C GLY A 662 -35.54 -19.46 3.15
N ASN A 663 -34.89 -20.27 3.99
CA ASN A 663 -34.85 -21.73 3.87
C ASN A 663 -36.24 -22.37 4.09
N PRO A 664 -36.83 -23.06 3.09
CA PRO A 664 -38.16 -23.66 3.19
C PRO A 664 -38.10 -25.10 3.77
N GLY A 665 -37.79 -25.24 5.06
CA GLY A 665 -37.52 -26.57 5.65
C GLY A 665 -37.79 -26.71 7.15
N GLY A 666 -39.06 -26.78 7.55
CA GLY A 666 -39.43 -27.18 8.92
C GLY A 666 -40.91 -26.96 9.27
N PRO A 667 -41.68 -28.00 9.61
CA PRO A 667 -43.00 -27.81 10.21
C PRO A 667 -42.85 -27.56 11.72
N HIS A 668 -43.33 -26.41 12.22
CA HIS A 668 -44.13 -26.29 13.46
C HIS A 668 -44.57 -24.83 13.70
N ASP A 669 -45.64 -24.69 14.48
CA ASP A 669 -46.50 -23.51 14.51
C ASP A 669 -45.93 -22.31 15.27
N ASN A 670 -45.85 -21.13 14.62
CA ASN A 670 -46.06 -19.86 15.33
C ASN A 670 -46.48 -18.72 14.37
N PRO A 671 -47.74 -18.24 14.40
CA PRO A 671 -48.22 -17.22 13.46
C PRO A 671 -48.15 -15.79 14.04
N HIS A 672 -47.03 -15.07 13.90
CA HIS A 672 -46.99 -13.59 13.96
C HIS A 672 -45.63 -12.97 13.54
N PHE A 673 -45.21 -13.14 12.27
CA PHE A 673 -44.21 -12.24 11.66
C PHE A 673 -44.41 -12.16 10.14
N THR A 674 -44.60 -10.95 9.60
CA THR A 674 -44.77 -10.71 8.15
C THR A 674 -43.77 -9.66 7.67
N PRO A 675 -42.66 -10.05 6.99
CA PRO A 675 -41.72 -9.09 6.42
C PRO A 675 -42.32 -8.45 5.16
N THR A 676 -42.67 -7.16 5.24
CA THR A 676 -43.17 -6.39 4.10
C THR A 676 -42.04 -5.72 3.32
N CYS A 677 -41.50 -6.41 2.31
CA CYS A 677 -40.54 -5.79 1.39
C CYS A 677 -41.20 -4.66 0.57
N HIS A 678 -40.53 -3.51 0.44
CA HIS A 678 -40.91 -2.44 -0.49
C HIS A 678 -40.05 -2.51 -1.75
N SER A 679 -40.68 -2.53 -2.92
CA SER A 679 -40.00 -2.67 -4.21
C SER A 679 -39.43 -1.33 -4.72
N GLY A 680 -38.25 -0.95 -4.24
CA GLY A 680 -37.46 0.14 -4.81
C GLY A 680 -36.80 -0.28 -6.13
N SER A 681 -37.21 0.30 -7.26
CA SER A 681 -36.63 -0.04 -8.58
C SER A 681 -35.46 0.88 -8.94
N LEU A 682 -34.23 0.42 -8.70
CA LEU A 682 -33.04 1.03 -9.28
C LEU A 682 -33.06 0.80 -10.81
N ARG A 683 -32.88 1.87 -11.58
CA ARG A 683 -32.79 1.84 -13.04
C ARG A 683 -31.41 2.29 -13.49
N CYS A 684 -30.57 1.36 -13.92
CA CYS A 684 -29.34 1.69 -14.64
C CYS A 684 -29.72 2.40 -15.97
N GLY A 685 -29.35 3.68 -16.08
CA GLY A 685 -30.05 4.64 -16.94
C GLY A 685 -29.33 5.05 -18.22
N ALA A 686 -29.02 4.11 -19.12
CA ALA A 686 -28.50 4.47 -20.45
C ALA A 686 -29.58 5.18 -21.30
N ARG A 687 -29.49 6.51 -21.46
CA ARG A 687 -30.23 7.30 -22.49
C ARG A 687 -29.67 8.71 -22.66
N GLY A 688 -29.37 9.09 -23.91
CA GLY A 688 -28.96 10.44 -24.26
C GLY A 688 -30.13 11.41 -24.52
N ALA A 689 -29.82 12.71 -24.41
CA ALA A 689 -30.47 13.88 -25.01
C ALA A 689 -31.98 13.83 -25.36
N ALA A 690 -32.81 14.48 -24.52
CA ALA A 690 -33.64 15.63 -24.91
C ALA A 690 -34.49 16.13 -23.72
N ALA A 691 -34.49 17.44 -23.46
CA ALA A 691 -35.28 18.04 -22.38
C ALA A 691 -36.56 18.72 -22.89
N THR A 692 -37.70 18.45 -22.25
CA THR A 692 -38.85 19.38 -22.21
C THR A 692 -39.83 18.99 -21.10
N PRO A 693 -40.11 19.85 -20.10
CA PRO A 693 -41.05 19.52 -19.03
C PRO A 693 -42.50 19.81 -19.41
N ARG A 694 -43.45 18.99 -18.93
CA ARG A 694 -44.87 19.36 -18.82
C ARG A 694 -45.39 19.03 -17.42
N HIS A 695 -46.04 20.02 -16.81
CA HIS A 695 -46.68 19.88 -15.50
C HIS A 695 -47.78 18.81 -15.49
N GLN A 696 -47.98 18.19 -14.33
CA GLN A 696 -49.33 17.95 -13.81
C GLN A 696 -49.38 18.14 -12.29
N HIS A 697 -50.56 18.50 -11.78
CA HIS A 697 -50.82 18.88 -10.39
C HIS A 697 -51.53 17.76 -9.60
N ARG A 698 -51.66 18.01 -8.28
CA ARG A 698 -52.57 17.40 -7.28
C ARG A 698 -51.90 16.31 -6.42
N ARG A 699 -52.18 16.21 -5.11
CA ARG A 699 -53.04 17.04 -4.22
C ARG A 699 -52.56 16.89 -2.76
N ALA A 700 -52.75 17.92 -1.94
CA ALA A 700 -52.62 17.86 -0.48
C ALA A 700 -54.00 18.03 0.20
N PRO A 701 -54.20 17.54 1.44
CA PRO A 701 -55.32 17.91 2.32
C PRO A 701 -55.02 19.16 3.18
N VAL A 702 -56.07 19.78 3.71
CA VAL A 702 -56.15 21.08 4.44
C VAL A 702 -57.25 20.90 5.52
N ASP A 703 -57.29 21.48 6.73
CA ASP A 703 -56.93 22.80 7.30
C ASP A 703 -56.37 22.57 8.76
N GLN A 704 -56.16 23.47 9.75
CA GLN A 704 -56.44 24.90 9.99
C GLN A 704 -55.64 25.45 11.20
N ARG A 705 -55.24 26.75 11.19
CA ARG A 705 -55.55 27.80 12.23
C ARG A 705 -54.57 29.00 12.31
N ARG A 706 -54.95 30.05 11.55
CA ARG A 706 -54.93 31.50 11.86
C ARG A 706 -53.92 32.10 12.87
N GLY A 707 -53.21 33.14 12.40
CA GLY A 707 -52.71 34.25 13.23
C GLY A 707 -51.40 34.87 12.71
N ALA A 708 -51.20 36.20 12.58
CA ALA A 708 -51.96 37.29 11.94
C ALA A 708 -51.20 38.61 12.22
N ALA A 709 -50.98 39.45 11.20
CA ALA A 709 -50.21 40.73 11.24
C ALA A 709 -48.71 40.60 11.60
N GLY A 710 -47.81 41.50 11.17
CA GLY A 710 -47.94 42.60 10.21
C GLY A 710 -46.64 43.43 10.12
N GLY A 711 -46.56 44.39 9.19
CA GLY A 711 -45.49 45.42 9.19
C GLY A 711 -44.41 45.33 8.08
N THR A 712 -44.74 45.83 6.89
CA THR A 712 -43.78 46.53 6.00
C THR A 712 -43.63 48.00 6.50
N PRO A 713 -42.73 48.89 5.99
CA PRO A 713 -42.11 48.91 4.64
C PRO A 713 -40.68 49.52 4.54
N ARG A 714 -40.30 49.94 3.30
CA ARG A 714 -39.35 51.02 2.92
C ARG A 714 -37.83 50.72 2.90
N THR A 715 -37.03 51.10 1.88
CA THR A 715 -37.35 51.59 0.49
C THR A 715 -36.10 51.65 -0.44
N ARG A 716 -36.31 51.44 -1.76
CA ARG A 716 -35.62 52.08 -2.94
C ARG A 716 -34.09 51.87 -3.14
N CYS A 717 -33.49 52.04 -4.32
CA CYS A 717 -33.90 52.48 -5.68
C CYS A 717 -33.23 51.58 -6.77
N LEU A 718 -33.88 51.28 -7.91
CA LEU A 718 -33.62 51.76 -9.31
C LEU A 718 -32.14 51.63 -9.80
N GLU A 719 -31.76 50.99 -10.93
CA GLU A 719 -32.28 50.89 -12.33
C GLU A 719 -32.10 52.18 -13.20
N PRO A 720 -32.01 52.11 -14.55
CA PRO A 720 -31.22 51.18 -15.40
C PRO A 720 -30.60 51.84 -16.70
N ALA A 721 -29.89 51.04 -17.53
CA ALA A 721 -29.76 51.05 -19.02
C ALA A 721 -29.44 52.33 -19.86
N ALA A 722 -28.68 52.16 -20.98
CA ALA A 722 -28.97 52.70 -22.34
C ALA A 722 -27.92 52.31 -23.43
N ASP A 723 -28.29 52.44 -24.71
CA ASP A 723 -27.68 51.85 -25.92
C ASP A 723 -26.61 52.66 -26.71
N ALA A 724 -26.07 51.99 -27.75
CA ALA A 724 -25.09 52.41 -28.77
C ALA A 724 -25.53 53.55 -29.75
N PRO A 725 -24.65 53.95 -30.70
CA PRO A 725 -24.94 53.67 -32.12
C PRO A 725 -23.71 53.38 -33.05
N ARG A 726 -23.96 53.09 -34.35
CA ARG A 726 -22.99 52.81 -35.45
C ARG A 726 -22.89 53.95 -36.50
N PRO A 727 -21.85 53.98 -37.37
CA PRO A 727 -21.91 53.51 -38.80
C PRO A 727 -20.85 52.42 -39.12
N GLY A 728 -20.49 51.98 -40.35
CA GLY A 728 -20.96 52.21 -41.75
C GLY A 728 -19.85 52.76 -42.69
N VAL A 729 -19.70 52.46 -44.01
CA VAL A 729 -20.37 51.58 -45.02
C VAL A 729 -19.39 51.33 -46.23
N THR A 730 -19.58 50.26 -47.07
CA THR A 730 -18.86 49.90 -48.36
C THR A 730 -17.35 49.53 -48.26
N ASN A 731 -16.66 48.80 -49.16
CA ASN A 731 -16.90 48.22 -50.53
C ASN A 731 -15.93 46.98 -50.72
N ALA A 732 -15.74 46.20 -51.82
CA ALA A 732 -16.25 46.05 -53.21
C ALA A 732 -16.04 44.57 -53.71
N GLN A 733 -15.72 44.30 -55.00
CA GLN A 733 -15.41 42.96 -55.58
C GLN A 733 -14.23 42.93 -56.61
N ALA A 734 -13.53 41.78 -56.66
CA ALA A 734 -12.91 41.07 -57.82
C ALA A 734 -11.84 41.68 -58.77
N GLY A 735 -10.81 40.87 -59.10
CA GLY A 735 -10.43 40.61 -60.51
C GLY A 735 -8.94 40.62 -60.96
N THR A 736 -8.34 39.44 -61.18
CA THR A 736 -7.16 39.16 -62.08
C THR A 736 -5.81 39.85 -61.74
N ARG A 737 -4.59 39.50 -62.21
CA ARG A 737 -3.94 38.53 -63.16
C ARG A 737 -2.40 38.51 -62.84
N GLN A 738 -1.43 37.73 -63.37
CA GLN A 738 -1.30 36.60 -64.33
C GLN A 738 0.09 35.92 -64.17
N GLY A 739 0.22 34.61 -64.49
CA GLY A 739 1.50 33.95 -64.87
C GLY A 739 2.23 33.12 -63.79
N ALA A 740 3.13 32.18 -64.12
CA ALA A 740 3.32 31.40 -65.37
C ALA A 740 4.28 30.21 -65.13
N ASP A 741 3.88 29.03 -65.58
CA ASP A 741 4.59 27.77 -65.95
C ASP A 741 5.99 27.39 -65.37
N PRO A 742 6.15 26.15 -64.84
CA PRO A 742 7.43 25.45 -64.69
C PRO A 742 7.79 24.61 -65.94
N ILE A 743 9.02 24.07 -66.03
CA ILE A 743 9.48 23.18 -67.11
C ILE A 743 9.96 21.82 -66.56
N GLU A 744 9.70 20.75 -67.32
CA GLU A 744 9.96 19.35 -66.99
C GLU A 744 11.36 18.84 -67.41
N ALA A 745 11.80 17.76 -66.74
CA ALA A 745 12.24 16.50 -67.37
C ALA A 745 12.40 15.44 -66.25
N GLY A 746 12.01 14.16 -66.37
CA GLY A 746 11.38 13.41 -67.45
C GLY A 746 12.03 12.01 -67.56
N GLY A 747 11.33 10.88 -67.66
CA GLY A 747 9.88 10.60 -67.60
C GLY A 747 9.59 9.12 -67.94
N THR A 748 8.34 8.65 -67.79
CA THR A 748 7.78 7.34 -68.23
C THR A 748 8.38 6.04 -67.63
N GLY A 749 7.61 4.96 -67.40
CA GLY A 749 6.15 4.83 -67.49
C GLY A 749 5.61 3.41 -67.18
N ALA A 750 4.44 3.36 -66.52
CA ALA A 750 3.43 2.30 -66.44
C ALA A 750 3.79 0.79 -66.56
N GLY A 751 3.43 0.04 -65.51
CA GLY A 751 2.66 -1.22 -65.65
C GLY A 751 3.36 -2.53 -65.25
N GLY A 752 2.61 -3.43 -64.59
CA GLY A 752 3.03 -4.82 -64.33
C GLY A 752 2.43 -5.43 -63.06
N ARG A 753 1.94 -6.68 -63.15
CA ARG A 753 1.47 -7.48 -62.01
C ARG A 753 2.61 -8.34 -61.43
N LEU A 754 2.43 -8.74 -60.17
CA LEU A 754 2.82 -10.02 -59.52
C LEU A 754 3.29 -11.18 -60.43
N PRO A 755 4.09 -12.17 -59.94
CA PRO A 755 4.91 -12.22 -58.70
C PRO A 755 6.25 -13.03 -58.82
N THR A 756 6.82 -13.39 -57.65
CA THR A 756 7.61 -14.63 -57.35
C THR A 756 9.06 -14.85 -57.80
N THR A 757 9.86 -15.33 -56.83
CA THR A 757 11.02 -16.26 -56.91
C THR A 757 12.32 -15.85 -57.61
N GLY A 758 13.45 -16.18 -56.97
CA GLY A 758 14.78 -16.16 -57.60
C GLY A 758 15.96 -16.18 -56.62
N ARG A 759 16.44 -17.37 -56.21
CA ARG A 759 17.77 -17.49 -55.56
C ARG A 759 18.87 -17.26 -56.60
N TRP A 760 19.96 -16.60 -56.23
CA TRP A 760 21.28 -16.86 -56.80
C TRP A 760 22.34 -17.04 -55.71
N ARG A 761 23.43 -17.71 -56.08
CA ARG A 761 24.56 -18.13 -55.24
C ARG A 761 25.85 -17.89 -56.05
N THR A 762 27.00 -18.16 -55.42
CA THR A 762 28.39 -18.08 -55.91
C THR A 762 29.09 -16.71 -55.73
N SER A 763 30.42 -16.63 -55.62
CA SER A 763 31.34 -17.20 -54.59
C SER A 763 32.81 -16.98 -54.98
N HIS A 764 33.59 -16.27 -54.17
CA HIS A 764 35.07 -16.19 -54.11
C HIS A 764 35.46 -15.99 -52.62
N GLY A 765 36.64 -16.35 -52.09
CA GLY A 765 37.76 -17.14 -52.63
C GLY A 765 39.09 -16.89 -51.88
N ALA A 766 39.75 -17.97 -51.42
CA ALA A 766 41.13 -18.07 -50.86
C ALA A 766 41.44 -17.67 -49.38
N ASP A 767 42.17 -18.60 -48.72
CA ASP A 767 43.22 -18.56 -47.67
C ASP A 767 43.15 -17.60 -46.45
N ALA A 768 43.34 -17.97 -45.16
CA ALA A 768 44.05 -19.04 -44.42
C ALA A 768 45.57 -18.83 -44.20
N GLY A 769 46.17 -18.87 -43.00
CA GLY A 769 45.67 -19.08 -41.62
C GLY A 769 46.48 -18.22 -40.60
N PRO A 770 46.79 -18.64 -39.34
CA PRO A 770 46.66 -19.96 -38.70
C PRO A 770 45.53 -20.06 -37.65
N ARG A 771 45.46 -21.18 -36.91
CA ARG A 771 44.41 -21.48 -35.91
C ARG A 771 44.88 -21.35 -34.46
N TRP A 772 43.96 -20.89 -33.60
CA TRP A 772 43.86 -21.22 -32.17
C TRP A 772 42.50 -21.89 -31.92
N PRO A 773 42.26 -22.61 -30.80
CA PRO A 773 41.11 -23.49 -30.66
C PRO A 773 39.78 -22.74 -30.56
N GLY A 774 38.72 -23.34 -31.11
CA GLY A 774 37.36 -22.79 -31.06
C GLY A 774 36.69 -22.96 -29.69
N PRO A 775 35.58 -22.23 -29.43
CA PRO A 775 34.84 -22.34 -28.18
C PRO A 775 34.21 -23.72 -28.01
N ALA A 776 34.09 -24.16 -26.75
CA ALA A 776 33.32 -25.33 -26.37
C ALA A 776 31.82 -25.13 -26.68
N PRO A 777 31.05 -26.21 -26.90
CA PRO A 777 29.60 -26.10 -27.10
C PRO A 777 28.92 -25.49 -25.87
N ALA A 778 27.87 -24.71 -26.09
CA ALA A 778 27.10 -24.08 -25.03
C ALA A 778 26.49 -25.12 -24.08
N LEU A 779 26.67 -24.92 -22.78
CA LEU A 779 25.97 -25.69 -21.75
C LEU A 779 24.48 -25.36 -21.81
N GLN A 780 23.65 -26.39 -21.90
CA GLN A 780 22.22 -26.25 -21.64
C GLN A 780 22.03 -25.92 -20.14
N PRO A 781 21.11 -25.02 -19.76
CA PRO A 781 20.79 -24.80 -18.37
C PRO A 781 20.17 -26.08 -17.80
N VAL A 782 20.85 -26.72 -16.85
CA VAL A 782 20.33 -27.87 -16.11
C VAL A 782 19.25 -27.35 -15.17
N ALA A 783 18.00 -27.76 -15.38
CA ALA A 783 16.95 -27.54 -14.41
C ALA A 783 17.30 -28.25 -13.10
N LEU A 784 17.44 -27.49 -12.01
CA LEU A 784 17.62 -28.04 -10.67
C LEU A 784 16.26 -28.49 -10.13
N ASP A 785 15.82 -29.66 -10.59
CA ASP A 785 14.70 -30.40 -10.02
C ASP A 785 15.07 -30.82 -8.58
N LEU A 786 14.76 -29.97 -7.61
CA LEU A 786 14.85 -30.30 -6.19
C LEU A 786 13.70 -31.27 -5.85
N PRO A 787 13.98 -32.51 -5.41
CA PRO A 787 12.93 -33.51 -5.25
C PRO A 787 11.97 -33.15 -4.10
N ASP A 788 10.68 -33.06 -4.42
CA ASP A 788 9.58 -32.87 -3.45
C ASP A 788 9.50 -34.06 -2.48
N SER A 789 10.21 -33.90 -1.37
CA SER A 789 10.23 -34.83 -0.24
C SER A 789 9.03 -34.67 0.70
N ARG A 790 8.27 -33.56 0.62
CA ARG A 790 7.08 -33.32 1.46
C ARG A 790 5.91 -34.22 1.00
N ARG A 791 5.73 -34.47 -0.31
CA ARG A 791 4.67 -35.38 -0.84
C ARG A 791 4.79 -36.84 -0.37
N ALA A 792 5.99 -37.35 -0.11
CA ALA A 792 6.17 -38.72 0.39
C ALA A 792 5.70 -38.85 1.85
N ALA A 793 6.21 -37.99 2.74
CA ALA A 793 6.00 -38.10 4.19
C ALA A 793 4.53 -37.95 4.64
N ARG A 794 3.69 -37.19 3.92
CA ARG A 794 2.24 -37.07 4.22
C ARG A 794 1.41 -38.27 3.73
N ARG A 795 1.91 -39.16 2.87
CA ARG A 795 1.15 -40.35 2.40
C ARG A 795 1.17 -41.53 3.37
N GLU A 796 2.26 -41.72 4.13
CA GLU A 796 2.39 -42.85 5.06
C GLU A 796 1.60 -42.61 6.37
N ARG A 797 1.52 -41.36 6.85
CA ARG A 797 0.71 -40.97 8.03
C ARG A 797 -0.82 -41.12 7.87
N ARG A 798 -1.31 -41.65 6.74
CA ARG A 798 -2.74 -41.97 6.51
C ARG A 798 -3.04 -43.47 6.42
N ARG A 799 -2.16 -44.37 6.90
CA ARG A 799 -2.41 -45.83 6.85
C ARG A 799 -2.46 -46.60 8.17
N ASP A 800 -1.84 -46.11 9.24
CA ASP A 800 -1.87 -46.76 10.56
C ASP A 800 -2.72 -45.94 11.55
N GLY A 801 -3.65 -46.58 12.27
CA GLY A 801 -4.46 -45.91 13.29
C GLY A 801 -5.89 -46.44 13.56
N ALA A 802 -6.36 -47.48 12.85
CA ALA A 802 -7.71 -48.03 13.05
C ALA A 802 -7.73 -49.23 14.01
N LEU A 803 -7.64 -48.98 15.33
CA LEU A 803 -7.86 -49.98 16.39
C LEU A 803 -8.50 -49.32 17.63
N GLU A 804 -9.72 -49.75 17.96
CA GLU A 804 -10.30 -49.48 19.29
C GLU A 804 -9.59 -50.30 20.38
N PRO A 805 -9.57 -49.79 21.61
CA PRO A 805 -10.01 -50.63 22.72
C PRO A 805 -11.08 -49.94 23.59
N ALA A 806 -11.98 -50.74 24.15
CA ALA A 806 -13.15 -50.26 24.87
C ALA A 806 -12.83 -49.74 26.29
N GLY A 807 -13.41 -48.59 26.62
CA GLY A 807 -14.07 -48.29 27.90
C GLY A 807 -13.25 -48.29 29.20
N LEU A 808 -13.07 -47.10 29.78
CA LEU A 808 -13.22 -46.85 31.22
C LEU A 808 -13.38 -45.34 31.48
N GLN A 809 -14.41 -44.94 32.24
CA GLN A 809 -14.50 -43.58 32.80
C GLN A 809 -13.62 -43.47 34.06
N PRO A 810 -13.18 -42.25 34.41
CA PRO A 810 -13.68 -41.68 35.66
C PRO A 810 -14.06 -40.20 35.58
N SER A 811 -15.03 -39.80 36.41
CA SER A 811 -15.56 -38.44 36.52
C SER A 811 -15.11 -37.73 37.80
N TRP A 812 -14.47 -36.56 37.68
CA TRP A 812 -14.31 -35.55 38.75
C TRP A 812 -14.29 -34.16 38.06
N SER A 813 -15.39 -33.39 38.01
CA SER A 813 -16.05 -32.61 39.09
C SER A 813 -15.27 -31.33 39.48
N CYS A 814 -15.80 -30.18 39.09
CA CYS A 814 -15.30 -28.86 39.49
C CYS A 814 -15.53 -28.57 40.99
N LEU A 815 -14.68 -27.75 41.59
CA LEU A 815 -14.95 -27.09 42.88
C LEU A 815 -14.04 -25.87 43.09
N ALA A 816 -14.65 -24.75 43.49
CA ALA A 816 -14.05 -23.47 43.92
C ALA A 816 -13.12 -22.77 42.90
#